data_AF-A0A660MP23-F1
#
_entry.id   AF-A0A660MP23-F1
#
_cell.length_a   1.000
_cell.length_b   1.000
_cell.length_c   1.000
_cell.angle_alpha   90.00
_cell.angle_beta   90.00
_cell.angle_gamma   90.00
#
_symmetry.space_group_name_H-M   'P 1'
#
loop_
_entity.id
_entity.type
_entity.pdbx_description
1 polymer ?
#
loop_
_entity_poly.entity_id
_entity_poly.type
_entity_poly.pdbx_seq_one_letter_code
_entity_poly.pdbx_strand_id
1 'polypeptide(L)'
;MNHLKFLVPLVGAVLLAGCGGDQPTQVAIDQNPASKPASSESLFGSRKSDFSYATKMQKPAFDALSNKDEVQQETFNKPWTRQYQLTQQDIDQFKENIKGGYCKDGFGLSPESGDGDVELRPSDLQVGKTFPVTGKYSVHNYFPLTGALLAQVKKHGFGISEITREYLDPEYKEGYDGFFSKEERVRRIQEIGGSHEAYERAPFNTLLVTDDLLLHTFHKIFSNELQYFEESQARPVLAKLSETLFKKFQLGSNTMDPFLAAYWTIPHALLPSNEELLELFRKRESTMRDNYDHTSGKDPHADFDDEELKAYLTKRFEKLVKQVKPEYQEPLRKVWTEIWKAEQPKAPDYLMLAYSPEFIQANAIEQDYTQFRPRSHYTNSSFLKSYFMAMKWLMREKFYFGDQKLAETALHLVNSIPDSELKELSQLQKAILTLIGKDDDATIQDLKSFITQQNGKITGLSAEQLQQLAQLGTQKIISTSYTTPAVGSTDEASAKDMTRGFVFFGEKFTLDSYIFDQLTAGSAEKEFLQKPNVQTAMIVPDVLENYAPAHELVKLRLQEKSRGDDAQVRENVDCDSAICKQLSSYDQVKAQAQEKVKAELKDESLLKTVYHSWLEMLGQLFVKVKNLPYFKESPLYAFKSLATYMGSYTELKHDTLLYVKQAYAELGGGGDDPCYITVYPPELPVPKGYIESDVNFIDKMIALNQSAQQWFNDADNFKGFGEYLQKIRNLSLRQMQNQKISDEEFEDLRLSYDELAKLTTPRKLFGEAPSKEERGALIADIFTSEGGNPLYEAIGRPMLMALMVNDVNGARIVMGPVFAHYEFYKSDNVLEGEQRYSDNQRQEAYDGLTSEMKQKYYGIEQRKLLQELAK
;
A
#
# COMPACT_ATOMS: atom_id res chain seq x y z
N MET A 1 50.44 13.81 -13.18
CA MET A 1 50.37 12.97 -14.39
C MET A 1 49.93 11.59 -13.92
N ASN A 2 48.66 11.18 -14.05
CA ASN A 2 47.83 11.01 -15.26
C ASN A 2 48.22 9.71 -16.00
N HIS A 3 47.33 8.86 -16.54
CA HIS A 3 45.85 8.80 -16.51
C HIS A 3 45.32 7.50 -17.22
N LEU A 4 44.11 7.05 -16.85
CA LEU A 4 42.98 6.50 -17.66
C LEU A 4 43.09 5.27 -18.63
N LYS A 5 42.04 4.42 -18.55
CA LYS A 5 41.14 3.80 -19.59
C LYS A 5 41.78 3.01 -20.77
N PHE A 6 41.20 1.95 -21.36
CA PHE A 6 39.82 1.59 -21.80
C PHE A 6 39.53 0.06 -21.57
N LEU A 7 38.37 -0.61 -21.81
CA LEU A 7 37.15 -0.45 -22.65
C LEU A 7 37.34 -0.77 -24.17
N VAL A 8 36.35 -1.12 -25.01
CA VAL A 8 34.86 -1.27 -24.94
C VAL A 8 34.43 -2.70 -25.45
N PRO A 9 33.24 -3.07 -26.03
CA PRO A 9 32.62 -4.40 -25.80
C PRO A 9 32.47 -5.27 -27.08
N LEU A 10 31.67 -6.35 -27.02
CA LEU A 10 30.98 -6.86 -28.22
C LEU A 10 29.62 -7.53 -27.91
N VAL A 11 28.68 -7.38 -28.84
CA VAL A 11 27.31 -7.94 -28.85
C VAL A 11 27.16 -8.85 -30.07
N GLY A 12 26.40 -9.95 -29.96
CA GLY A 12 25.73 -10.55 -31.13
C GLY A 12 25.96 -12.04 -31.42
N ALA A 13 24.89 -12.82 -31.22
CA ALA A 13 24.42 -14.04 -31.93
C ALA A 13 25.37 -14.94 -32.77
N VAL A 14 25.23 -16.27 -32.60
CA VAL A 14 25.03 -17.28 -33.68
C VAL A 14 24.30 -18.52 -33.11
N LEU A 15 23.54 -19.22 -33.96
CA LEU A 15 22.72 -20.41 -33.68
C LEU A 15 23.43 -21.76 -33.95
N LEU A 16 22.97 -22.79 -33.23
CA LEU A 16 22.83 -24.22 -33.60
C LEU A 16 24.02 -25.22 -33.61
N ALA A 17 23.75 -26.34 -32.91
CA ALA A 17 24.07 -27.75 -33.19
C ALA A 17 25.47 -28.33 -32.86
N GLY A 18 25.45 -29.38 -32.01
CA GLY A 18 26.58 -30.31 -31.76
C GLY A 18 26.35 -31.17 -30.51
N CYS A 19 26.14 -32.48 -30.67
CA CYS A 19 25.87 -33.42 -29.57
C CYS A 19 27.14 -33.80 -28.78
N GLY A 20 27.01 -34.05 -27.47
CA GLY A 20 28.04 -34.69 -26.64
C GLY A 20 27.60 -34.78 -25.19
N GLY A 21 27.48 -35.99 -24.64
CA GLY A 21 26.87 -36.24 -23.33
C GLY A 21 27.64 -35.67 -22.13
N ASP A 22 26.89 -35.16 -21.16
CA ASP A 22 26.70 -35.83 -19.86
C ASP A 22 25.38 -35.32 -19.24
N GLN A 23 24.64 -36.18 -18.52
CA GLN A 23 23.36 -35.81 -17.92
C GLN A 23 23.57 -35.11 -16.56
N PRO A 24 23.03 -33.89 -16.35
CA PRO A 24 22.60 -33.47 -15.02
C PRO A 24 21.30 -34.20 -14.69
N THR A 25 21.21 -34.75 -13.48
CA THR A 25 19.98 -35.33 -12.93
C THR A 25 18.85 -34.32 -12.97
N GLN A 26 17.73 -34.68 -13.60
CA GLN A 26 16.55 -33.83 -13.64
C GLN A 26 15.94 -33.72 -12.24
N VAL A 27 15.82 -32.50 -11.73
CA VAL A 27 14.82 -32.20 -10.68
C VAL A 27 13.46 -32.42 -11.33
N ALA A 28 12.78 -33.50 -10.93
CA ALA A 28 11.44 -33.80 -11.41
C ALA A 28 10.44 -32.84 -10.76
N ILE A 29 10.22 -31.68 -11.38
CA ILE A 29 9.02 -30.88 -11.15
C ILE A 29 7.83 -31.77 -11.52
N ASP A 30 6.91 -32.01 -10.58
CA ASP A 30 5.77 -32.89 -10.81
C ASP A 30 4.87 -32.28 -11.90
N GLN A 31 4.93 -32.86 -13.10
CA GLN A 31 4.22 -32.34 -14.28
C GLN A 31 2.71 -32.59 -14.24
N ASN A 32 2.16 -33.09 -13.12
CA ASN A 32 0.74 -33.39 -13.00
C ASN A 32 0.17 -33.06 -11.61
N PRO A 33 -0.28 -31.81 -11.36
CA PRO A 33 -0.81 -31.36 -10.06
C PRO A 33 -2.22 -31.90 -9.73
N ALA A 34 -2.49 -33.18 -10.05
CA ALA A 34 -3.81 -33.80 -10.07
C ALA A 34 -3.89 -35.17 -9.34
N SER A 35 -3.10 -35.38 -8.29
CA SER A 35 -3.28 -36.46 -7.30
C SER A 35 -2.46 -36.16 -6.03
N LYS A 36 -2.94 -36.18 -4.78
CA LYS A 36 -4.15 -36.74 -4.13
C LYS A 36 -4.65 -35.78 -3.01
N PRO A 37 -5.86 -35.98 -2.44
CA PRO A 37 -6.52 -34.95 -1.64
C PRO A 37 -6.24 -35.02 -0.12
N ALA A 38 -5.76 -33.90 0.43
CA ALA A 38 -6.19 -33.37 1.72
C ALA A 38 -6.74 -31.95 1.46
N SER A 39 -8.03 -31.72 1.77
CA SER A 39 -8.80 -30.48 1.53
C SER A 39 -8.26 -29.54 0.44
N SER A 40 -8.40 -29.93 -0.83
CA SER A 40 -7.92 -29.19 -2.00
C SER A 40 -8.81 -27.98 -2.39
N GLU A 41 -9.29 -27.22 -1.42
CA GLU A 41 -10.21 -26.10 -1.60
C GLU A 41 -9.67 -24.81 -0.97
N SER A 42 -10.18 -23.65 -1.42
CA SER A 42 -9.85 -22.34 -0.81
C SER A 42 -10.70 -22.17 0.44
N LEU A 43 -10.13 -21.61 1.50
CA LEU A 43 -10.84 -21.35 2.75
C LEU A 43 -11.92 -20.26 2.58
N PHE A 44 -11.77 -19.38 1.58
CA PHE A 44 -12.80 -18.40 1.17
C PHE A 44 -13.70 -18.92 0.02
N GLY A 45 -13.51 -20.15 -0.46
CA GLY A 45 -14.37 -20.76 -1.50
C GLY A 45 -14.18 -20.22 -2.92
N SER A 46 -13.15 -19.40 -3.18
CA SER A 46 -12.88 -18.68 -4.44
C SER A 46 -12.71 -19.54 -5.72
N ARG A 47 -12.66 -20.88 -5.64
CA ARG A 47 -12.03 -21.70 -6.69
C ARG A 47 -12.78 -21.81 -8.02
N LYS A 48 -14.07 -21.49 -8.10
CA LYS A 48 -14.90 -21.71 -9.31
C LYS A 48 -15.90 -20.59 -9.52
N SER A 49 -15.94 -20.06 -10.74
CA SER A 49 -17.01 -19.19 -11.20
C SER A 49 -18.03 -19.96 -12.05
N ASP A 50 -19.31 -19.63 -11.90
CA ASP A 50 -20.35 -20.05 -12.84
C ASP A 50 -20.34 -19.23 -14.14
N PHE A 51 -19.61 -18.10 -14.17
CA PHE A 51 -19.43 -17.30 -15.37
C PHE A 51 -18.54 -18.01 -16.41
N SER A 52 -18.76 -17.64 -17.67
CA SER A 52 -18.02 -18.12 -18.83
C SER A 52 -17.89 -16.99 -19.84
N TYR A 53 -16.75 -16.90 -20.51
CA TYR A 53 -16.67 -16.13 -21.74
C TYR A 53 -17.53 -16.84 -22.81
N ALA A 54 -18.25 -16.06 -23.62
CA ALA A 54 -19.10 -16.59 -24.69
C ALA A 54 -18.29 -17.30 -25.79
N THR A 55 -17.08 -16.81 -26.05
CA THR A 55 -16.13 -17.38 -27.01
C THR A 55 -14.71 -17.31 -26.44
N LYS A 56 -13.94 -18.41 -26.56
CA LYS A 56 -12.52 -18.42 -26.19
C LYS A 56 -11.72 -17.47 -27.10
N MET A 57 -11.13 -16.43 -26.53
CA MET A 57 -10.29 -15.47 -27.26
C MET A 57 -8.98 -16.14 -27.72
N GLN A 58 -8.69 -16.05 -29.02
CA GLN A 58 -7.46 -16.58 -29.62
C GLN A 58 -6.35 -15.52 -29.60
N LYS A 59 -5.09 -15.95 -29.43
CA LYS A 59 -3.93 -15.06 -29.58
C LYS A 59 -3.86 -14.55 -31.02
N PRO A 60 -3.91 -13.23 -31.28
CA PRO A 60 -3.77 -12.70 -32.63
C PRO A 60 -2.36 -12.90 -33.19
N ALA A 61 -2.27 -12.95 -34.52
CA ALA A 61 -0.99 -12.79 -35.22
C ALA A 61 -0.54 -11.32 -35.11
N PHE A 62 0.74 -11.10 -34.81
CA PHE A 62 1.26 -9.76 -34.55
C PHE A 62 1.04 -8.78 -35.71
N ASP A 63 1.22 -9.26 -36.94
CA ASP A 63 1.14 -8.43 -38.15
C ASP A 63 -0.28 -7.90 -38.44
N ALA A 64 -1.29 -8.49 -37.80
CA ALA A 64 -2.70 -8.12 -37.88
C ALA A 64 -3.14 -7.08 -36.82
N LEU A 65 -2.24 -6.67 -35.91
CA LEU A 65 -2.54 -5.66 -34.89
C LEU A 65 -2.52 -4.25 -35.48
N SER A 66 -3.48 -3.41 -35.08
CA SER A 66 -3.62 -2.02 -35.56
C SER A 66 -2.48 -1.09 -35.13
N ASN A 67 -1.72 -1.46 -34.10
CA ASN A 67 -0.62 -0.69 -33.49
C ASN A 67 0.67 -1.53 -33.36
N LYS A 68 0.92 -2.41 -34.35
CA LYS A 68 2.03 -3.38 -34.41
C LYS A 68 3.43 -2.79 -34.33
N ASP A 69 3.66 -1.68 -35.01
CA ASP A 69 4.89 -0.90 -34.96
C ASP A 69 4.46 0.56 -35.06
N GLU A 70 5.38 1.49 -34.83
CA GLU A 70 5.31 2.89 -35.20
C GLU A 70 4.28 3.22 -36.31
N VAL A 71 3.09 3.73 -35.95
CA VAL A 71 2.44 4.70 -36.84
C VAL A 71 3.29 5.95 -36.69
N GLN A 72 4.34 6.00 -37.50
CA GLN A 72 5.56 6.76 -37.26
C GLN A 72 5.28 8.15 -36.69
N GLN A 73 6.15 8.61 -35.80
CA GLN A 73 6.25 10.04 -35.52
C GLN A 73 6.45 10.80 -36.84
N GLU A 74 7.16 10.24 -37.83
CA GLU A 74 7.23 10.76 -39.21
C GLU A 74 5.91 10.81 -40.01
N THR A 75 4.90 10.02 -39.64
CA THR A 75 3.57 10.00 -40.28
C THR A 75 2.57 10.91 -39.56
N PHE A 76 2.73 11.12 -38.24
CA PHE A 76 2.05 12.20 -37.50
C PHE A 76 2.69 13.58 -37.70
N ASN A 77 3.99 13.64 -38.01
CA ASN A 77 4.71 14.85 -38.43
C ASN A 77 4.36 15.29 -39.87
N LYS A 78 3.57 14.51 -40.62
CA LYS A 78 3.08 14.94 -41.94
C LYS A 78 2.10 16.09 -41.74
N PRO A 79 2.26 17.21 -42.46
CA PRO A 79 1.35 18.33 -42.30
C PRO A 79 -0.09 17.92 -42.67
N TRP A 80 -1.04 18.19 -41.78
CA TRP A 80 -2.46 18.16 -42.13
C TRP A 80 -2.82 19.50 -42.77
N THR A 81 -3.70 19.50 -43.77
CA THR A 81 -4.23 20.74 -44.37
C THR A 81 -5.75 20.75 -44.27
N ARG A 82 -6.31 21.72 -43.54
CA ARG A 82 -7.75 21.93 -43.37
C ARG A 82 -8.19 23.17 -44.12
N GLN A 83 -9.32 23.06 -44.81
CA GLN A 83 -10.00 24.20 -45.43
C GLN A 83 -10.89 24.87 -44.38
N TYR A 84 -10.36 25.89 -43.69
CA TYR A 84 -11.10 26.65 -42.68
C TYR A 84 -11.93 27.75 -43.35
N GLN A 85 -13.22 27.83 -43.03
CA GLN A 85 -14.16 28.76 -43.65
C GLN A 85 -14.61 29.81 -42.64
N LEU A 86 -14.34 31.09 -42.91
CA LEU A 86 -14.68 32.18 -42.00
C LEU A 86 -16.19 32.29 -41.77
N THR A 87 -16.60 32.25 -40.51
CA THR A 87 -17.98 32.51 -40.07
C THR A 87 -18.20 34.01 -39.82
N GLN A 88 -19.46 34.39 -39.61
CA GLN A 88 -19.80 35.76 -39.19
C GLN A 88 -19.26 36.07 -37.77
N GLN A 89 -19.22 35.06 -36.89
CA GLN A 89 -18.73 35.21 -35.52
C GLN A 89 -17.23 35.49 -35.49
N ASP A 90 -16.43 34.78 -36.29
CA ASP A 90 -14.98 35.02 -36.40
C ASP A 90 -14.69 36.45 -36.86
N ILE A 91 -15.43 36.91 -37.88
CA ILE A 91 -15.31 38.25 -38.45
C ILE A 91 -15.70 39.33 -37.43
N ASP A 92 -16.66 39.07 -36.55
CA ASP A 92 -17.08 40.02 -35.53
C ASP A 92 -16.14 40.02 -34.31
N GLN A 93 -15.62 38.85 -33.90
CA GLN A 93 -14.54 38.73 -32.90
C GLN A 93 -13.29 39.50 -33.34
N PHE A 94 -12.85 39.34 -34.60
CA PHE A 94 -11.74 40.13 -35.14
C PHE A 94 -12.01 41.65 -35.06
N LYS A 95 -13.24 42.11 -35.38
CA LYS A 95 -13.61 43.53 -35.29
C LYS A 95 -13.64 44.07 -33.84
N GLU A 96 -14.00 43.25 -32.86
CA GLU A 96 -13.98 43.64 -31.45
C GLU A 96 -12.54 43.74 -30.92
N ASN A 97 -11.68 42.76 -31.24
CA ASN A 97 -10.26 42.80 -30.86
C ASN A 97 -9.53 44.02 -31.47
N ILE A 98 -9.89 44.43 -32.69
CA ILE A 98 -9.43 45.68 -33.32
C ILE A 98 -9.88 46.91 -32.53
N LYS A 99 -11.16 46.98 -32.14
CA LYS A 99 -11.70 48.12 -31.36
C LYS A 99 -11.09 48.23 -29.96
N GLY A 100 -10.73 47.09 -29.34
CA GLY A 100 -10.05 47.05 -28.05
C GLY A 100 -8.56 47.44 -28.11
N GLY A 101 -7.95 47.46 -29.31
CA GLY A 101 -6.54 47.79 -29.50
C GLY A 101 -5.56 46.67 -29.15
N TYR A 102 -6.05 45.43 -28.98
CA TYR A 102 -5.26 44.26 -28.61
C TYR A 102 -4.39 43.73 -29.76
N CYS A 103 -4.86 43.83 -31.00
CA CYS A 103 -4.13 43.41 -32.20
C CYS A 103 -3.83 44.65 -33.07
N LYS A 104 -2.55 45.00 -33.30
CA LYS A 104 -2.18 46.23 -34.02
C LYS A 104 -1.89 46.07 -35.51
N ASP A 105 -1.17 45.01 -35.91
CA ASP A 105 -0.58 44.93 -37.26
C ASP A 105 -0.72 43.55 -37.94
N GLY A 106 -1.52 42.61 -37.40
CA GLY A 106 -1.74 41.31 -38.02
C GLY A 106 -2.98 40.58 -37.50
N PHE A 107 -3.59 39.79 -38.37
CA PHE A 107 -4.65 38.81 -38.06
C PHE A 107 -4.23 37.48 -38.66
N GLY A 108 -4.51 36.36 -38.01
CA GLY A 108 -4.11 35.05 -38.52
C GLY A 108 -5.05 33.93 -38.14
N LEU A 109 -5.14 32.94 -39.03
CA LEU A 109 -5.51 31.59 -38.63
C LEU A 109 -4.21 30.86 -38.29
N SER A 110 -4.03 30.54 -37.01
CA SER A 110 -2.85 29.80 -36.56
C SER A 110 -3.23 28.33 -36.35
N PRO A 111 -2.49 27.35 -36.91
CA PRO A 111 -2.59 25.99 -36.41
C PRO A 111 -2.03 25.98 -34.99
N GLU A 112 -2.67 25.25 -34.08
CA GLU A 112 -2.29 25.13 -32.66
C GLU A 112 -0.80 24.86 -32.40
N SER A 113 -0.12 24.14 -33.31
CA SER A 113 1.32 23.89 -33.28
C SER A 113 2.21 25.13 -33.53
N GLY A 114 1.65 26.30 -33.83
CA GLY A 114 2.34 27.54 -34.22
C GLY A 114 3.03 27.51 -35.61
N ASP A 115 3.35 26.32 -36.10
CA ASP A 115 3.93 26.09 -37.43
C ASP A 115 2.91 26.37 -38.56
N GLY A 116 2.93 27.56 -39.15
CA GLY A 116 2.33 27.81 -40.47
C GLY A 116 1.15 28.80 -40.54
N ASP A 117 1.17 29.85 -39.73
CA ASP A 117 0.17 30.92 -39.71
C ASP A 117 -0.26 31.42 -41.11
N VAL A 118 -1.59 31.52 -41.29
CA VAL A 118 -2.20 32.13 -42.47
C VAL A 118 -2.63 33.55 -42.12
N GLU A 119 -1.79 34.53 -42.47
CA GLU A 119 -2.08 35.96 -42.28
C GLU A 119 -3.29 36.40 -43.11
N LEU A 120 -4.32 36.93 -42.44
CA LEU A 120 -5.55 37.45 -43.03
C LEU A 120 -5.49 38.98 -43.14
N ARG A 121 -5.80 39.53 -44.31
CA ARG A 121 -5.92 40.99 -44.49
C ARG A 121 -7.36 41.44 -44.24
N PRO A 122 -7.61 42.74 -43.97
CA PRO A 122 -8.98 43.26 -43.85
C PRO A 122 -9.87 43.02 -45.08
N SER A 123 -9.28 42.85 -46.27
CA SER A 123 -9.97 42.46 -47.52
C SER A 123 -10.43 41.00 -47.56
N ASP A 124 -9.94 40.17 -46.65
CA ASP A 124 -10.16 38.73 -46.60
C ASP A 124 -11.30 38.32 -45.63
N LEU A 125 -11.76 39.24 -44.80
CA LEU A 125 -12.86 39.05 -43.83
C LEU A 125 -14.24 39.01 -44.51
N GLN A 126 -14.52 37.94 -45.27
CA GLN A 126 -15.81 37.68 -45.92
C GLN A 126 -16.37 36.34 -45.44
N VAL A 127 -17.64 36.34 -45.00
CA VAL A 127 -18.33 35.12 -44.56
C VAL A 127 -18.32 34.09 -45.70
N GLY A 128 -17.93 32.86 -45.38
CA GLY A 128 -17.87 31.78 -46.34
C GLY A 128 -16.57 31.73 -47.16
N LYS A 129 -15.62 32.66 -46.97
CA LYS A 129 -14.29 32.58 -47.60
C LYS A 129 -13.42 31.54 -46.90
N THR A 130 -12.69 30.74 -47.67
CA THR A 130 -12.00 29.55 -47.20
C THR A 130 -10.49 29.66 -47.35
N PHE A 131 -9.75 29.18 -46.36
CA PHE A 131 -8.29 29.25 -46.28
C PHE A 131 -7.69 27.86 -45.99
N PRO A 132 -6.62 27.46 -46.71
CA PRO A 132 -5.86 26.24 -46.38
C PRO A 132 -4.94 26.52 -45.19
N VAL A 133 -5.37 26.13 -43.98
CA VAL A 133 -4.49 26.14 -42.80
C VAL A 133 -3.76 24.80 -42.75
N THR A 134 -2.45 24.82 -42.51
CA THR A 134 -1.61 23.62 -42.52
C THR A 134 -0.76 23.57 -41.26
N GLY A 135 -0.92 22.53 -40.45
CA GLY A 135 -0.21 22.34 -39.18
C GLY A 135 0.33 20.92 -39.03
N LYS A 136 0.94 20.61 -37.89
CA LYS A 136 1.38 19.24 -37.53
C LYS A 136 0.53 18.71 -36.38
N TYR A 137 0.62 17.40 -36.10
CA TYR A 137 0.14 16.85 -34.83
C TYR A 137 1.26 16.92 -33.79
N SER A 138 0.98 17.42 -32.59
CA SER A 138 1.96 17.56 -31.49
C SER A 138 1.75 16.49 -30.42
N VAL A 139 1.73 15.20 -30.81
CA VAL A 139 1.44 14.10 -29.88
C VAL A 139 2.70 13.34 -29.49
N HIS A 140 2.97 13.25 -28.18
CA HIS A 140 4.08 12.48 -27.63
C HIS A 140 3.64 11.04 -27.27
N ASN A 141 4.48 10.06 -27.57
CA ASN A 141 4.26 8.68 -27.10
C ASN A 141 5.16 8.41 -25.88
N TYR A 142 4.60 8.50 -24.69
CA TYR A 142 5.32 8.23 -23.43
C TYR A 142 5.70 6.75 -23.23
N PHE A 143 5.07 5.81 -23.96
CA PHE A 143 5.26 4.36 -23.77
C PHE A 143 5.45 3.58 -25.08
N PRO A 144 6.52 3.85 -25.86
CA PRO A 144 6.86 3.05 -27.03
C PRO A 144 7.29 1.63 -26.63
N LEU A 145 6.86 0.63 -27.42
CA LEU A 145 7.18 -0.78 -27.18
C LEU A 145 8.69 -1.04 -27.39
N THR A 146 9.46 -1.13 -26.30
CA THR A 146 10.89 -1.51 -26.38
C THR A 146 11.08 -2.83 -27.10
N GLY A 147 12.26 -3.04 -27.71
CA GLY A 147 12.61 -4.34 -28.32
C GLY A 147 12.46 -5.54 -27.36
N ALA A 148 12.68 -5.34 -26.05
CA ALA A 148 12.49 -6.36 -25.03
C ALA A 148 11.00 -6.63 -24.74
N LEU A 149 10.18 -5.59 -24.54
CA LEU A 149 8.74 -5.72 -24.34
C LEU A 149 8.06 -6.31 -25.58
N LEU A 150 8.43 -5.81 -26.77
CA LEU A 150 7.97 -6.28 -28.07
C LEU A 150 8.28 -7.77 -28.30
N ALA A 151 9.46 -8.25 -27.87
CA ALA A 151 9.81 -9.66 -27.94
C ALA A 151 8.95 -10.54 -27.00
N GLN A 152 8.71 -10.08 -25.76
CA GLN A 152 7.78 -10.75 -24.84
C GLN A 152 6.37 -10.82 -25.43
N VAL A 153 5.84 -9.68 -25.87
CA VAL A 153 4.53 -9.53 -26.50
C VAL A 153 4.42 -10.47 -27.71
N LYS A 154 5.32 -10.40 -28.70
CA LYS A 154 5.34 -11.31 -29.87
C LYS A 154 5.32 -12.79 -29.46
N LYS A 155 6.11 -13.19 -28.45
CA LYS A 155 6.21 -14.58 -27.99
C LYS A 155 4.97 -15.05 -27.20
N HIS A 156 4.56 -14.32 -26.17
CA HIS A 156 3.56 -14.75 -25.19
C HIS A 156 2.16 -14.14 -25.40
N GLY A 157 2.05 -13.11 -26.24
CA GLY A 157 0.82 -12.33 -26.46
C GLY A 157 0.58 -11.24 -25.40
N PHE A 158 1.48 -11.14 -24.42
CA PHE A 158 1.59 -10.02 -23.48
C PHE A 158 3.06 -9.91 -23.02
N GLY A 159 3.41 -8.82 -22.36
CA GLY A 159 4.72 -8.63 -21.73
C GLY A 159 4.67 -7.55 -20.66
N ILE A 160 5.68 -7.51 -19.80
CA ILE A 160 5.81 -6.53 -18.72
C ILE A 160 7.22 -5.91 -18.77
N SER A 161 7.33 -4.60 -18.53
CA SER A 161 8.62 -3.89 -18.44
C SER A 161 8.63 -2.81 -17.35
N GLU A 162 9.79 -2.52 -16.78
CA GLU A 162 9.99 -1.34 -15.92
C GLU A 162 9.70 -0.04 -16.70
N ILE A 163 9.14 0.96 -16.02
CA ILE A 163 9.04 2.33 -16.55
C ILE A 163 10.37 3.05 -16.24
N THR A 164 11.28 3.05 -17.21
CA THR A 164 12.60 3.71 -17.07
C THR A 164 12.47 5.23 -17.10
N ARG A 165 13.50 5.92 -16.59
CA ARG A 165 13.56 7.39 -16.53
C ARG A 165 13.59 8.07 -17.92
N GLU A 166 13.85 7.31 -18.98
CA GLU A 166 13.82 7.79 -20.38
C GLU A 166 12.38 7.99 -20.90
N TYR A 167 11.36 7.49 -20.19
CA TYR A 167 9.93 7.74 -20.47
C TYR A 167 9.34 8.89 -19.65
N LEU A 168 10.11 9.42 -18.69
CA LEU A 168 9.78 10.65 -18.01
C LEU A 168 10.38 11.79 -18.84
N ASP A 169 9.63 12.88 -18.97
CA ASP A 169 10.06 14.05 -19.75
C ASP A 169 11.51 14.45 -19.39
N PRO A 170 12.44 14.57 -20.36
CA PRO A 170 13.82 14.97 -20.08
C PRO A 170 13.96 16.35 -19.42
N GLU A 171 12.95 17.22 -19.54
CA GLU A 171 12.89 18.53 -18.87
C GLU A 171 12.24 18.46 -17.48
N TYR A 172 11.71 17.30 -17.05
CA TYR A 172 11.12 17.08 -15.73
C TYR A 172 12.12 17.35 -14.60
N LYS A 173 12.04 18.56 -14.07
CA LYS A 173 12.59 18.94 -12.77
C LYS A 173 11.47 18.76 -11.75
N GLU A 174 11.75 18.02 -10.68
CA GLU A 174 10.79 17.92 -9.56
C GLU A 174 10.43 19.33 -9.08
N GLY A 175 9.17 19.73 -9.27
CA GLY A 175 8.61 20.99 -8.78
C GLY A 175 8.68 22.21 -9.71
N TYR A 176 8.69 22.07 -11.04
CA TYR A 176 8.63 23.24 -11.95
C TYR A 176 7.49 23.30 -12.98
N ASP A 177 6.65 22.27 -13.10
CA ASP A 177 5.39 22.39 -13.82
C ASP A 177 4.35 23.03 -12.89
N GLY A 178 3.74 24.15 -13.30
CA GLY A 178 2.69 24.84 -12.54
C GLY A 178 1.35 24.09 -12.44
N PHE A 179 1.33 22.82 -12.83
CA PHE A 179 0.20 21.91 -12.80
C PHE A 179 0.50 20.83 -11.76
N PHE A 180 -0.39 20.66 -10.78
CA PHE A 180 -0.04 20.00 -9.53
C PHE A 180 0.09 18.47 -9.70
N SER A 181 0.53 17.85 -8.61
CA SER A 181 1.07 16.51 -8.44
C SER A 181 0.06 15.35 -8.52
N LYS A 182 -0.20 14.82 -9.71
CA LYS A 182 -1.05 13.62 -9.85
C LYS A 182 -0.51 12.39 -9.08
N GLU A 183 -1.40 11.49 -8.68
CA GLU A 183 -1.00 10.16 -8.18
C GLU A 183 -0.28 9.40 -9.32
N GLU A 184 0.82 8.73 -9.03
CA GLU A 184 1.70 8.15 -10.05
C GLU A 184 0.98 7.24 -11.06
N ARG A 185 0.08 6.33 -10.65
CA ARG A 185 -0.66 5.45 -11.58
C ARG A 185 -1.71 6.21 -12.35
N VAL A 186 -2.45 7.13 -11.72
CA VAL A 186 -3.34 8.09 -12.40
C VAL A 186 -2.58 8.86 -13.47
N ARG A 187 -1.36 9.33 -13.18
CA ARG A 187 -0.47 9.96 -14.17
C ARG A 187 -0.10 8.99 -15.29
N ARG A 188 0.29 7.74 -14.98
CA ARG A 188 0.60 6.74 -16.03
C ARG A 188 -0.59 6.45 -16.94
N ILE A 189 -1.82 6.37 -16.40
CA ILE A 189 -3.00 6.16 -17.25
C ILE A 189 -3.44 7.43 -18.00
N GLN A 190 -3.08 8.64 -17.54
CA GLN A 190 -3.21 9.86 -18.35
C GLN A 190 -2.19 9.86 -19.50
N GLU A 191 -0.92 9.53 -19.24
CA GLU A 191 0.13 9.43 -20.25
C GLU A 191 -0.18 8.34 -21.30
N ILE A 192 -0.82 7.23 -20.89
CA ILE A 192 -1.39 6.23 -21.81
C ILE A 192 -2.65 6.78 -22.50
N GLY A 193 -3.55 7.42 -21.76
CA GLY A 193 -4.84 7.92 -22.24
C GLY A 193 -4.69 9.02 -23.30
N GLY A 194 -3.68 9.88 -23.19
CA GLY A 194 -3.53 11.07 -24.03
C GLY A 194 -4.53 12.17 -23.65
N SER A 195 -4.48 13.29 -24.39
CA SER A 195 -5.27 14.50 -24.10
C SER A 195 -6.79 14.31 -24.23
N HIS A 196 -7.55 15.18 -23.58
CA HIS A 196 -9.01 15.30 -23.78
C HIS A 196 -9.37 15.67 -25.23
N GLU A 197 -8.46 16.36 -25.91
CA GLU A 197 -8.73 16.93 -27.21
C GLU A 197 -8.76 15.87 -28.33
N ALA A 198 -9.87 15.87 -29.07
CA ALA A 198 -10.23 14.80 -30.03
C ALA A 198 -9.23 14.65 -31.20
N TYR A 199 -8.47 15.71 -31.45
CA TYR A 199 -7.47 15.82 -32.51
C TYR A 199 -6.04 15.47 -32.03
N GLU A 200 -5.80 15.38 -30.72
CA GLU A 200 -4.52 14.94 -30.13
C GLU A 200 -4.50 13.43 -29.81
N ARG A 201 -5.63 12.73 -30.01
CA ARG A 201 -5.72 11.28 -29.85
C ARG A 201 -4.76 10.55 -30.81
N ALA A 202 -4.01 9.58 -30.32
CA ALA A 202 -3.18 8.70 -31.15
C ALA A 202 -3.61 7.23 -31.07
N PRO A 203 -3.32 6.40 -32.11
CA PRO A 203 -3.64 4.97 -32.15
C PRO A 203 -3.03 4.10 -31.04
N PHE A 204 -2.07 4.65 -30.28
CA PHE A 204 -1.44 4.00 -29.13
C PHE A 204 -2.06 4.40 -27.78
N ASN A 205 -3.05 5.31 -27.76
CA ASN A 205 -3.73 5.72 -26.53
C ASN A 205 -4.79 4.70 -26.05
N THR A 206 -4.41 3.42 -26.07
CA THR A 206 -5.26 2.26 -25.87
C THR A 206 -5.12 1.73 -24.44
N LEU A 207 -5.93 2.26 -23.53
CA LEU A 207 -5.89 1.94 -22.11
C LEU A 207 -6.27 0.48 -21.81
N LEU A 208 -5.46 -0.20 -21.01
CA LEU A 208 -5.79 -1.44 -20.30
C LEU A 208 -6.14 -1.09 -18.86
N VAL A 209 -7.40 -1.29 -18.46
CA VAL A 209 -7.77 -1.25 -17.04
C VAL A 209 -7.39 -2.60 -16.43
N THR A 210 -6.31 -2.59 -15.66
CA THR A 210 -5.76 -3.77 -14.97
C THR A 210 -6.44 -4.02 -13.62
N ASP A 211 -6.39 -5.26 -13.14
CA ASP A 211 -6.80 -5.58 -11.77
C ASP A 211 -5.98 -4.73 -10.76
N ASP A 212 -4.69 -4.54 -11.04
CA ASP A 212 -3.72 -3.76 -10.26
C ASP A 212 -4.09 -2.28 -10.13
N LEU A 213 -4.68 -1.68 -11.17
CA LEU A 213 -5.15 -0.30 -11.16
C LEU A 213 -6.35 -0.15 -10.22
N LEU A 214 -7.34 -1.03 -10.35
CA LEU A 214 -8.55 -0.99 -9.52
C LEU A 214 -8.24 -1.19 -8.02
N LEU A 215 -7.32 -2.12 -7.72
CA LEU A 215 -6.85 -2.37 -6.35
C LEU A 215 -6.14 -1.15 -5.76
N HIS A 216 -5.21 -0.56 -6.51
CA HIS A 216 -4.47 0.62 -6.07
C HIS A 216 -5.38 1.83 -5.87
N THR A 217 -6.36 2.07 -6.76
CA THR A 217 -7.34 3.14 -6.60
C THR A 217 -8.18 2.95 -5.34
N PHE A 218 -8.69 1.74 -5.08
CA PHE A 218 -9.44 1.45 -3.85
C PHE A 218 -8.60 1.75 -2.60
N HIS A 219 -7.38 1.23 -2.58
CA HIS A 219 -6.38 1.54 -1.56
C HIS A 219 -6.26 3.03 -1.33
N LYS A 220 -6.11 3.81 -2.41
CA LYS A 220 -5.79 5.22 -2.34
C LYS A 220 -6.90 6.01 -1.65
N ILE A 221 -8.14 5.72 -2.04
CA ILE A 221 -9.35 6.29 -1.43
C ILE A 221 -9.44 5.86 0.04
N PHE A 222 -9.26 4.57 0.32
CA PHE A 222 -9.36 4.02 1.67
C PHE A 222 -8.36 4.66 2.64
N SER A 223 -7.10 4.74 2.24
CA SER A 223 -6.09 5.46 2.99
C SER A 223 -6.41 6.96 3.12
N ASN A 224 -6.82 7.61 2.02
CA ASN A 224 -7.03 9.04 1.99
C ASN A 224 -7.99 9.47 3.10
N GLU A 225 -9.09 8.72 3.20
CA GLU A 225 -10.16 8.93 4.17
C GLU A 225 -9.77 8.43 5.57
N LEU A 226 -8.94 7.38 5.70
CA LEU A 226 -8.47 6.90 7.00
C LEU A 226 -7.53 7.90 7.68
N GLN A 227 -6.56 8.46 6.95
CA GLN A 227 -5.70 9.54 7.44
C GLN A 227 -6.56 10.71 7.96
N TYR A 228 -7.57 11.10 7.19
CA TYR A 228 -8.49 12.16 7.58
C TYR A 228 -9.30 11.79 8.84
N PHE A 229 -9.82 10.56 8.95
CA PHE A 229 -10.49 10.06 10.16
C PHE A 229 -9.57 10.11 11.39
N GLU A 230 -8.31 9.71 11.25
CA GLU A 230 -7.37 9.67 12.37
C GLU A 230 -6.99 11.06 12.86
N GLU A 231 -6.74 12.01 11.94
CA GLU A 231 -6.44 13.40 12.29
C GLU A 231 -7.65 14.14 12.90
N SER A 232 -8.84 13.93 12.34
CA SER A 232 -10.06 14.72 12.62
C SER A 232 -10.96 14.14 13.71
N GLN A 233 -10.95 12.81 13.93
CA GLN A 233 -11.85 12.12 14.86
C GLN A 233 -11.09 11.32 15.92
N ALA A 234 -10.18 10.42 15.53
CA ALA A 234 -9.51 9.54 16.49
C ALA A 234 -8.56 10.30 17.43
N ARG A 235 -7.64 11.10 16.86
CA ARG A 235 -6.63 11.86 17.63
C ARG A 235 -7.28 12.86 18.62
N PRO A 236 -8.33 13.63 18.28
CA PRO A 236 -9.00 14.51 19.25
C PRO A 236 -9.66 13.78 20.42
N VAL A 237 -10.31 12.62 20.18
CA VAL A 237 -10.89 11.79 21.25
C VAL A 237 -9.81 11.32 22.22
N LEU A 238 -8.67 10.84 21.70
CA LEU A 238 -7.54 10.41 22.54
C LEU A 238 -6.85 11.57 23.27
N ALA A 239 -6.72 12.74 22.65
CA ALA A 239 -6.13 13.92 23.28
C ALA A 239 -6.94 14.34 24.51
N LYS A 240 -8.27 14.47 24.34
CA LYS A 240 -9.23 14.78 25.40
C LYS A 240 -9.23 13.72 26.51
N LEU A 241 -9.26 12.44 26.14
CA LEU A 241 -9.22 11.32 27.08
C LEU A 241 -7.93 11.33 27.91
N SER A 242 -6.78 11.51 27.26
CA SER A 242 -5.46 11.49 27.90
C SER A 242 -5.29 12.64 28.89
N GLU A 243 -5.73 13.84 28.52
CA GLU A 243 -5.76 15.00 29.43
C GLU A 243 -6.68 14.76 30.62
N THR A 244 -7.87 14.21 30.38
CA THR A 244 -8.89 13.95 31.41
C THR A 244 -8.39 12.93 32.43
N LEU A 245 -7.83 11.82 31.97
CA LEU A 245 -7.31 10.76 32.84
C LEU A 245 -6.02 11.19 33.56
N PHE A 246 -5.09 11.89 32.89
CA PHE A 246 -3.92 12.48 33.55
C PHE A 246 -4.32 13.37 34.73
N LYS A 247 -5.21 14.35 34.51
CA LYS A 247 -5.70 15.26 35.56
C LYS A 247 -6.45 14.53 36.67
N LYS A 248 -7.27 13.52 36.32
CA LYS A 248 -8.04 12.75 37.30
C LYS A 248 -7.13 11.99 38.26
N PHE A 249 -6.12 11.29 37.76
CA PHE A 249 -5.19 10.53 38.59
C PHE A 249 -4.15 11.43 39.30
N GLN A 250 -3.76 12.56 38.71
CA GLN A 250 -2.94 13.57 39.38
C GLN A 250 -3.59 14.12 40.67
N LEU A 251 -4.92 14.28 40.67
CA LEU A 251 -5.71 14.73 41.82
C LEU A 251 -6.26 13.58 42.68
N GLY A 252 -5.96 12.34 42.32
CA GLY A 252 -6.43 11.14 42.99
C GLY A 252 -5.73 10.86 44.32
N SER A 253 -6.39 10.09 45.19
CA SER A 253 -5.89 9.71 46.52
C SER A 253 -5.73 8.20 46.72
N ASN A 254 -5.99 7.39 45.70
CA ASN A 254 -5.72 5.95 45.70
C ASN A 254 -4.20 5.72 45.54
N THR A 255 -3.67 4.65 46.12
CA THR A 255 -2.25 4.27 46.01
C THR A 255 -1.82 3.97 44.56
N MET A 256 -2.77 3.64 43.69
CA MET A 256 -2.55 3.42 42.25
C MET A 256 -2.50 4.72 41.43
N ASP A 257 -3.13 5.80 41.91
CA ASP A 257 -3.32 7.03 41.13
C ASP A 257 -1.98 7.69 40.70
N PRO A 258 -0.92 7.76 41.53
CA PRO A 258 0.36 8.33 41.11
C PRO A 258 1.02 7.61 39.92
N PHE A 259 0.81 6.29 39.80
CA PHE A 259 1.29 5.50 38.67
C PHE A 259 0.42 5.72 37.43
N LEU A 260 -0.90 5.76 37.58
CA LEU A 260 -1.80 6.04 36.45
C LEU A 260 -1.60 7.47 35.89
N ALA A 261 -1.28 8.45 36.75
CA ALA A 261 -0.84 9.77 36.30
C ALA A 261 0.47 9.70 35.49
N ALA A 262 1.43 8.86 35.89
CA ALA A 262 2.65 8.61 35.13
C ALA A 262 2.35 7.95 33.76
N TYR A 263 1.55 6.87 33.74
CA TYR A 263 1.11 6.18 32.52
C TYR A 263 0.47 7.13 31.51
N TRP A 264 -0.45 7.99 31.96
CA TRP A 264 -1.13 8.96 31.09
C TRP A 264 -0.26 10.16 30.68
N THR A 265 0.93 10.33 31.27
CA THR A 265 1.85 11.42 30.90
C THR A 265 2.34 11.29 29.46
N ILE A 266 2.68 10.09 28.98
CA ILE A 266 3.18 9.85 27.62
C ILE A 266 2.13 10.20 26.54
N PRO A 267 0.93 9.60 26.52
CA PRO A 267 -0.07 9.89 25.49
C PRO A 267 -0.62 11.31 25.65
N HIS A 268 -0.77 11.83 26.89
CA HIS A 268 -1.12 13.23 27.06
C HIS A 268 -0.05 14.13 26.46
N ALA A 269 1.25 13.90 26.70
CA ALA A 269 2.36 14.69 26.17
C ALA A 269 2.41 14.72 24.65
N LEU A 270 2.22 13.55 24.00
CA LEU A 270 2.24 13.37 22.55
C LEU A 270 1.00 13.94 21.85
N LEU A 271 -0.14 14.04 22.54
CA LEU A 271 -1.41 14.47 21.96
C LEU A 271 -1.81 15.90 22.40
N PRO A 272 -1.33 16.95 21.73
CA PRO A 272 -1.84 18.31 21.89
C PRO A 272 -3.28 18.44 21.39
N SER A 273 -4.03 19.38 21.98
CA SER A 273 -5.42 19.65 21.56
C SER A 273 -5.47 20.35 20.19
N ASN A 274 -6.62 20.29 19.51
CA ASN A 274 -6.79 20.99 18.23
C ASN A 274 -6.60 22.50 18.35
N GLU A 275 -6.95 23.08 19.50
CA GLU A 275 -6.76 24.50 19.81
C GLU A 275 -5.28 24.84 20.02
N GLU A 276 -4.55 24.00 20.77
CA GLU A 276 -3.11 24.13 21.00
C GLU A 276 -2.34 24.06 19.67
N LEU A 277 -2.74 23.12 18.78
CA LEU A 277 -2.18 22.98 17.44
C LEU A 277 -2.50 24.17 16.54
N LEU A 278 -3.78 24.57 16.44
CA LEU A 278 -4.21 25.69 15.61
C LEU A 278 -3.49 27.00 15.97
N GLU A 279 -3.26 27.24 17.26
CA GLU A 279 -2.48 28.38 17.74
C GLU A 279 -0.99 28.28 17.36
N LEU A 280 -0.40 27.07 17.36
CA LEU A 280 0.98 26.86 16.90
C LEU A 280 1.13 27.11 15.40
N PHE A 281 0.19 26.66 14.56
CA PHE A 281 0.21 26.93 13.12
C PHE A 281 0.07 28.42 12.83
N ARG A 282 -0.91 29.11 13.43
CA ARG A 282 -1.05 30.58 13.32
C ARG A 282 0.20 31.32 13.76
N LYS A 283 0.79 30.88 14.88
CA LYS A 283 2.02 31.50 15.39
C LYS A 283 3.17 31.28 14.42
N ARG A 284 3.37 30.07 13.90
CA ARG A 284 4.40 29.76 12.91
C ARG A 284 4.24 30.61 11.66
N GLU A 285 3.04 30.62 11.08
CA GLU A 285 2.67 31.44 9.91
C GLU A 285 3.01 32.91 10.14
N SER A 286 2.60 33.50 11.28
CA SER A 286 2.94 34.89 11.61
C SER A 286 4.45 35.12 11.74
N THR A 287 5.19 34.25 12.43
CA THR A 287 6.65 34.39 12.58
C THR A 287 7.43 34.18 11.30
N MET A 288 6.93 33.38 10.36
CA MET A 288 7.57 33.18 9.05
C MET A 288 7.21 34.32 8.08
N ARG A 289 5.99 34.87 8.17
CA ARG A 289 5.59 36.07 7.44
C ARG A 289 6.37 37.32 7.85
N ASP A 290 6.67 37.46 9.15
CA ASP A 290 7.47 38.56 9.69
C ASP A 290 8.98 38.44 9.37
N ASN A 291 9.47 37.23 9.04
CA ASN A 291 10.87 36.94 8.73
C ASN A 291 11.05 36.37 7.30
N TYR A 292 10.21 36.80 6.34
CA TYR A 292 10.14 36.18 5.02
C TYR A 292 11.39 36.45 4.16
N ASP A 293 12.44 35.67 4.39
CA ASP A 293 13.66 35.62 3.59
C ASP A 293 13.49 34.58 2.47
N HIS A 294 13.40 35.08 1.24
CA HIS A 294 13.31 34.30 0.00
C HIS A 294 14.47 33.30 -0.21
N THR A 295 15.55 33.38 0.58
CA THR A 295 16.69 32.44 0.50
C THR A 295 16.53 31.18 1.37
N SER A 296 15.57 31.16 2.30
CA SER A 296 15.43 30.05 3.27
C SER A 296 14.71 28.81 2.74
N GLY A 297 13.88 28.95 1.69
CA GLY A 297 13.17 27.85 1.03
C GLY A 297 12.11 27.11 1.87
N LYS A 298 11.85 27.51 3.12
CA LYS A 298 10.79 26.93 3.96
C LYS A 298 9.45 27.63 3.69
N ASP A 299 8.47 26.86 3.19
CA ASP A 299 7.09 27.30 2.99
C ASP A 299 6.40 27.56 4.37
N PRO A 300 5.81 28.75 4.61
CA PRO A 300 5.08 29.05 5.85
C PRO A 300 3.81 28.20 6.07
N HIS A 301 3.28 27.56 5.03
CA HIS A 301 2.11 26.68 5.10
C HIS A 301 2.45 25.19 5.21
N ALA A 302 3.74 24.83 5.17
CA ALA A 302 4.21 23.46 5.35
C ALA A 302 3.98 22.93 6.77
N ASP A 303 4.02 21.61 6.94
CA ASP A 303 3.94 20.95 8.25
C ASP A 303 5.27 21.04 9.04
N PHE A 304 5.28 20.65 10.31
CA PHE A 304 6.48 20.64 11.16
C PHE A 304 7.48 19.58 10.70
N ASP A 305 8.77 19.94 10.66
CA ASP A 305 9.82 18.93 10.55
C ASP A 305 10.00 18.14 11.87
N ASP A 306 10.72 17.02 11.81
CA ASP A 306 10.80 16.07 12.93
C ASP A 306 11.47 16.68 14.17
N GLU A 307 12.45 17.58 13.99
CA GLU A 307 13.14 18.23 15.10
C GLU A 307 12.31 19.39 15.67
N GLU A 308 11.60 20.15 14.84
CA GLU A 308 10.59 21.13 15.28
C GLU A 308 9.50 20.46 16.15
N LEU A 309 8.94 19.35 15.68
CA LEU A 309 7.92 18.56 16.39
C LEU A 309 8.44 18.00 17.72
N LYS A 310 9.62 17.37 17.69
CA LYS A 310 10.28 16.76 18.85
C LYS A 310 10.64 17.79 19.93
N ALA A 311 11.16 18.96 19.54
CA ALA A 311 11.46 20.05 20.46
C ALA A 311 10.19 20.59 21.13
N TYR A 312 9.11 20.77 20.37
CA TYR A 312 7.81 21.19 20.88
C TYR A 312 7.22 20.17 21.87
N LEU A 313 7.09 18.90 21.47
CA LEU A 313 6.50 17.86 22.31
C LEU A 313 7.35 17.57 23.55
N THR A 314 8.69 17.64 23.46
CA THR A 314 9.58 17.45 24.63
C THR A 314 9.42 18.56 25.66
N LYS A 315 9.25 19.82 25.22
CA LYS A 315 8.95 20.95 26.12
C LYS A 315 7.60 20.75 26.84
N ARG A 316 6.63 20.17 26.14
CA ARG A 316 5.30 19.86 26.68
C ARG A 316 5.35 18.71 27.69
N PHE A 317 6.07 17.64 27.36
CA PHE A 317 6.39 16.51 28.25
C PHE A 317 7.05 16.95 29.56
N GLU A 318 8.13 17.75 29.51
CA GLU A 318 8.83 18.22 30.72
C GLU A 318 7.96 19.13 31.63
N LYS A 319 6.91 19.75 31.09
CA LYS A 319 5.90 20.47 31.90
C LYS A 319 4.96 19.49 32.64
N LEU A 320 4.67 18.34 32.04
CA LEU A 320 3.80 17.30 32.62
C LEU A 320 4.56 16.44 33.64
N VAL A 321 5.77 15.98 33.32
CA VAL A 321 6.60 15.13 34.22
C VAL A 321 6.83 15.77 35.59
N LYS A 322 7.04 17.09 35.65
CA LYS A 322 7.22 17.83 36.91
C LYS A 322 6.00 17.80 37.84
N GLN A 323 4.84 17.40 37.32
CA GLN A 323 3.59 17.26 38.08
C GLN A 323 3.35 15.81 38.54
N VAL A 324 4.17 14.86 38.10
CA VAL A 324 4.12 13.44 38.50
C VAL A 324 4.98 13.21 39.74
N LYS A 325 4.63 12.20 40.55
CA LYS A 325 5.39 11.80 41.74
C LYS A 325 6.88 11.52 41.41
N PRO A 326 7.86 11.99 42.22
CA PRO A 326 9.28 11.95 41.86
C PRO A 326 9.84 10.58 41.42
N GLU A 327 9.36 9.49 42.01
CA GLU A 327 9.81 8.12 41.69
C GLU A 327 9.56 7.69 40.23
N TYR A 328 8.57 8.28 39.55
CA TYR A 328 8.28 7.97 38.14
C TYR A 328 8.92 8.96 37.15
N GLN A 329 9.49 10.08 37.60
CA GLN A 329 9.99 11.13 36.68
C GLN A 329 11.18 10.66 35.84
N GLU A 330 12.18 10.02 36.46
CA GLU A 330 13.33 9.48 35.74
C GLU A 330 12.99 8.27 34.85
N PRO A 331 12.16 7.29 35.30
CA PRO A 331 11.56 6.29 34.42
C PRO A 331 10.89 6.89 33.18
N LEU A 332 10.01 7.89 33.35
CA LEU A 332 9.34 8.56 32.23
C LEU A 332 10.32 9.24 31.27
N ARG A 333 11.38 9.88 31.77
CA ARG A 333 12.42 10.48 30.90
C ARG A 333 13.15 9.45 30.06
N LYS A 334 13.40 8.25 30.61
CA LYS A 334 13.97 7.13 29.85
C LYS A 334 13.01 6.63 28.78
N VAL A 335 11.75 6.37 29.15
CA VAL A 335 10.68 5.99 28.20
C VAL A 335 10.58 7.01 27.06
N TRP A 336 10.48 8.31 27.38
CA TRP A 336 10.42 9.38 26.39
C TRP A 336 11.64 9.38 25.45
N THR A 337 12.84 9.19 26.00
CA THR A 337 14.08 9.13 25.23
C THR A 337 14.10 7.93 24.28
N GLU A 338 13.70 6.74 24.73
CA GLU A 338 13.71 5.54 23.90
C GLU A 338 12.56 5.53 22.88
N ILE A 339 11.40 6.13 23.16
CA ILE A 339 10.33 6.38 22.17
C ILE A 339 10.84 7.25 21.02
N TRP A 340 11.58 8.33 21.32
CA TRP A 340 12.11 9.24 20.29
C TRP A 340 13.34 8.71 19.54
N LYS A 341 14.08 7.75 20.10
CA LYS A 341 15.13 7.02 19.37
C LYS A 341 14.54 5.92 18.49
N ALA A 342 13.62 5.13 19.04
CA ALA A 342 13.03 3.95 18.44
C ALA A 342 14.05 2.94 17.87
N GLU A 343 15.11 2.67 18.64
CA GLU A 343 16.27 1.85 18.23
C GLU A 343 16.43 0.52 18.98
N GLN A 344 15.92 0.42 20.21
CA GLN A 344 16.17 -0.73 21.08
C GLN A 344 15.08 -1.81 20.92
N PRO A 345 15.36 -2.97 20.29
CA PRO A 345 14.38 -4.06 20.19
C PRO A 345 14.19 -4.84 21.51
N LYS A 346 15.13 -4.66 22.44
CA LYS A 346 15.17 -5.28 23.77
C LYS A 346 15.71 -4.27 24.78
N ALA A 347 14.82 -3.59 25.48
CA ALA A 347 15.17 -2.75 26.61
C ALA A 347 14.17 -2.96 27.75
N PRO A 348 14.55 -2.71 29.02
CA PRO A 348 13.60 -2.79 30.12
C PRO A 348 12.40 -1.86 29.90
N ASP A 349 11.22 -2.35 30.24
CA ASP A 349 10.06 -1.49 30.45
C ASP A 349 10.32 -0.61 31.69
N TYR A 350 10.84 0.60 31.49
CA TYR A 350 11.29 1.44 32.60
C TYR A 350 10.15 1.89 33.52
N LEU A 351 8.94 2.06 33.00
CA LEU A 351 7.80 2.53 33.79
C LEU A 351 7.19 1.38 34.59
N MET A 352 6.95 0.22 33.99
CA MET A 352 6.50 -0.97 34.72
C MET A 352 7.56 -1.46 35.70
N LEU A 353 8.85 -1.42 35.36
CA LEU A 353 9.95 -1.76 36.28
C LEU A 353 9.97 -0.85 37.52
N ALA A 354 9.61 0.42 37.38
CA ALA A 354 9.48 1.34 38.52
C ALA A 354 8.22 1.08 39.37
N TYR A 355 7.23 0.35 38.84
CA TYR A 355 5.96 0.08 39.52
C TYR A 355 5.88 -1.33 40.13
N SER A 356 6.27 -2.37 39.40
CA SER A 356 6.23 -3.77 39.83
C SER A 356 7.60 -4.45 39.59
N PRO A 357 8.68 -3.99 40.27
CA PRO A 357 10.04 -4.39 39.95
C PRO A 357 10.27 -5.90 40.09
N GLU A 358 9.71 -6.54 41.12
CA GLU A 358 9.88 -7.97 41.36
C GLU A 358 9.28 -8.80 40.21
N PHE A 359 8.09 -8.44 39.72
CA PHE A 359 7.42 -9.14 38.62
C PHE A 359 8.14 -8.93 37.29
N ILE A 360 8.52 -7.68 36.97
CA ILE A 360 9.19 -7.35 35.70
C ILE A 360 10.59 -7.99 35.62
N GLN A 361 11.33 -8.03 36.73
CA GLN A 361 12.65 -8.69 36.79
C GLN A 361 12.53 -10.22 36.74
N ALA A 362 11.61 -10.82 37.49
CA ALA A 362 11.44 -12.28 37.52
C ALA A 362 11.02 -12.84 36.15
N ASN A 363 10.25 -12.07 35.38
CA ASN A 363 9.76 -12.46 34.06
C ASN A 363 10.57 -11.86 32.89
N ALA A 364 11.69 -11.19 33.17
CA ALA A 364 12.57 -10.55 32.17
C ALA A 364 11.78 -9.80 31.07
N ILE A 365 10.81 -8.97 31.47
CA ILE A 365 9.91 -8.29 30.53
C ILE A 365 10.64 -7.14 29.84
N GLU A 366 10.75 -7.24 28.51
CA GLU A 366 11.42 -6.29 27.63
C GLU A 366 10.40 -5.60 26.70
N GLN A 367 10.62 -4.31 26.42
CA GLN A 367 9.87 -3.53 25.45
C GLN A 367 10.69 -3.35 24.17
N ASP A 368 10.05 -3.57 23.02
CA ASP A 368 10.60 -3.26 21.70
C ASP A 368 10.27 -1.80 21.37
N TYR A 369 11.22 -0.89 21.63
CA TYR A 369 11.07 0.52 21.31
C TYR A 369 11.15 0.80 19.80
N THR A 370 11.64 -0.13 18.97
CA THR A 370 11.62 0.04 17.50
C THR A 370 10.21 0.12 16.94
N GLN A 371 9.21 -0.35 17.68
CA GLN A 371 7.80 -0.22 17.32
C GLN A 371 7.29 1.21 17.34
N PHE A 372 7.91 2.12 18.09
CA PHE A 372 7.49 3.51 18.22
C PHE A 372 7.94 4.41 17.06
N ARG A 373 8.83 3.95 16.18
CA ARG A 373 9.22 4.71 14.98
C ARG A 373 7.99 4.89 14.06
N PRO A 374 7.57 6.14 13.76
CA PRO A 374 6.55 6.40 12.76
C PRO A 374 7.00 5.90 11.38
N ARG A 375 6.11 5.20 10.69
CA ARG A 375 6.31 4.51 9.41
C ARG A 375 4.95 4.26 8.77
N SER A 376 4.87 3.96 7.47
CA SER A 376 3.63 4.21 6.71
C SER A 376 3.20 5.67 6.92
N HIS A 377 1.91 5.97 6.85
CA HIS A 377 1.40 7.34 6.70
C HIS A 377 1.60 8.23 7.89
N TYR A 378 1.98 7.62 8.98
CA TYR A 378 2.45 8.32 10.16
C TYR A 378 3.78 9.03 9.94
N THR A 379 4.36 9.02 8.73
CA THR A 379 5.38 9.99 8.31
C THR A 379 4.83 11.23 7.59
N ASN A 380 3.59 11.18 7.08
CA ASN A 380 3.01 12.19 6.17
C ASN A 380 2.67 13.51 6.87
N SER A 381 2.26 13.46 8.15
CA SER A 381 2.01 14.66 8.96
C SER A 381 2.54 14.54 10.38
N SER A 382 2.82 15.69 11.01
CA SER A 382 3.22 15.82 12.41
C SER A 382 2.12 15.33 13.36
N PHE A 383 0.85 15.50 13.00
CA PHE A 383 -0.28 14.96 13.74
C PHE A 383 -0.29 13.43 13.72
N LEU A 384 -0.12 12.84 12.55
CA LEU A 384 -0.09 11.38 12.35
C LEU A 384 1.14 10.77 13.05
N LYS A 385 2.33 11.41 13.00
CA LYS A 385 3.51 11.04 13.82
C LYS A 385 3.19 10.96 15.31
N SER A 386 2.56 12.02 15.85
CA SER A 386 2.25 12.12 17.28
C SER A 386 1.15 11.14 17.72
N TYR A 387 0.15 10.94 16.87
CA TYR A 387 -0.92 9.96 17.04
C TYR A 387 -0.37 8.53 17.04
N PHE A 388 0.53 8.19 16.12
CA PHE A 388 1.19 6.89 16.06
C PHE A 388 1.93 6.53 17.34
N MET A 389 2.79 7.42 17.82
CA MET A 389 3.55 7.17 19.05
C MET A 389 2.63 7.02 20.27
N ALA A 390 1.59 7.84 20.36
CA ALA A 390 0.63 7.79 21.46
C ALA A 390 -0.23 6.51 21.43
N MET A 391 -0.66 6.08 20.25
CA MET A 391 -1.41 4.84 20.09
C MET A 391 -0.53 3.60 20.29
N LYS A 392 0.72 3.57 19.80
CA LYS A 392 1.66 2.48 20.10
C LYS A 392 1.96 2.35 21.59
N TRP A 393 2.01 3.45 22.34
CA TRP A 393 2.04 3.41 23.80
C TRP A 393 0.81 2.69 24.38
N LEU A 394 -0.40 3.14 24.02
CA LEU A 394 -1.66 2.59 24.52
C LEU A 394 -1.91 1.12 24.11
N MET A 395 -1.26 0.66 23.04
CA MET A 395 -1.33 -0.72 22.53
C MET A 395 -0.30 -1.67 23.14
N ARG A 396 0.85 -1.16 23.62
CA ARG A 396 1.98 -2.00 24.07
C ARG A 396 2.26 -1.95 25.57
N GLU A 397 1.85 -0.89 26.25
CA GLU A 397 2.06 -0.74 27.69
C GLU A 397 1.02 -1.56 28.47
N LYS A 398 1.41 -2.79 28.86
CA LYS A 398 0.52 -3.87 29.30
C LYS A 398 0.48 -4.05 30.82
N PHE A 399 -0.74 -4.14 31.36
CA PHE A 399 -1.03 -4.49 32.74
C PHE A 399 -1.21 -6.02 32.85
N TYR A 400 -0.16 -6.72 33.27
CA TYR A 400 -0.14 -8.18 33.34
C TYR A 400 -1.05 -8.73 34.45
N PHE A 401 -1.90 -9.71 34.12
CA PHE A 401 -2.80 -10.32 35.11
C PHE A 401 -2.10 -11.34 36.03
N GLY A 402 -0.87 -11.75 35.68
CA GLY A 402 0.00 -12.54 36.55
C GLY A 402 0.54 -11.78 37.77
N ASP A 403 0.44 -10.44 37.78
CA ASP A 403 0.71 -9.62 38.96
C ASP A 403 -0.59 -9.02 39.49
N GLN A 404 -0.93 -9.34 40.74
CA GLN A 404 -2.12 -8.81 41.40
C GLN A 404 -2.13 -7.28 41.44
N LYS A 405 -0.97 -6.64 41.59
CA LYS A 405 -0.87 -5.18 41.68
C LYS A 405 -1.21 -4.51 40.34
N LEU A 406 -0.64 -5.00 39.24
CA LEU A 406 -0.99 -4.55 37.88
C LEU A 406 -2.44 -4.86 37.51
N ALA A 407 -2.94 -6.06 37.85
CA ALA A 407 -4.33 -6.47 37.63
C ALA A 407 -5.35 -5.52 38.29
N GLU A 408 -5.18 -5.25 39.58
CA GLU A 408 -6.06 -4.33 40.34
C GLU A 408 -5.94 -2.88 39.82
N THR A 409 -4.75 -2.49 39.34
CA THR A 409 -4.51 -1.18 38.71
C THR A 409 -5.26 -1.03 37.38
N ALA A 410 -5.31 -2.08 36.55
CA ALA A 410 -6.10 -2.06 35.31
C ALA A 410 -7.61 -1.93 35.58
N LEU A 411 -8.12 -2.64 36.59
CA LEU A 411 -9.51 -2.53 37.02
C LEU A 411 -9.84 -1.13 37.56
N HIS A 412 -8.95 -0.55 38.38
CA HIS A 412 -9.11 0.81 38.89
C HIS A 412 -9.07 1.87 37.78
N LEU A 413 -8.18 1.70 36.78
CA LEU A 413 -8.14 2.54 35.57
C LEU A 413 -9.48 2.49 34.82
N VAL A 414 -9.97 1.30 34.46
CA VAL A 414 -11.21 1.10 33.72
C VAL A 414 -12.44 1.58 34.49
N ASN A 415 -12.48 1.37 35.81
CA ASN A 415 -13.54 1.88 36.69
C ASN A 415 -13.52 3.41 36.83
N SER A 416 -12.37 4.04 36.57
CA SER A 416 -12.18 5.48 36.70
C SER A 416 -12.47 6.28 35.41
N ILE A 417 -12.72 5.63 34.27
CA ILE A 417 -13.08 6.33 33.03
C ILE A 417 -14.49 6.96 33.18
N PRO A 418 -14.66 8.28 32.99
CA PRO A 418 -15.99 8.90 33.06
C PRO A 418 -16.88 8.48 31.90
N ASP A 419 -18.20 8.43 32.10
CA ASP A 419 -19.14 7.87 31.12
C ASP A 419 -19.22 8.67 29.81
N SER A 420 -18.95 9.98 29.84
CA SER A 420 -18.85 10.84 28.65
C SER A 420 -17.69 10.41 27.74
N GLU A 421 -16.49 10.33 28.30
CA GLU A 421 -15.27 9.93 27.61
C GLU A 421 -15.34 8.45 27.19
N LEU A 422 -15.94 7.59 28.01
CA LEU A 422 -16.18 6.19 27.66
C LEU A 422 -17.10 6.04 26.45
N LYS A 423 -18.12 6.89 26.30
CA LYS A 423 -19.05 6.85 25.16
C LYS A 423 -18.32 7.20 23.85
N GLU A 424 -17.53 8.27 23.86
CA GLU A 424 -16.70 8.69 22.72
C GLU A 424 -15.64 7.63 22.39
N LEU A 425 -14.97 7.08 23.42
CA LEU A 425 -14.00 6.00 23.29
C LEU A 425 -14.64 4.71 22.73
N SER A 426 -15.85 4.35 23.15
CA SER A 426 -16.57 3.18 22.66
C SER A 426 -16.98 3.33 21.20
N GLN A 427 -17.27 4.57 20.75
CA GLN A 427 -17.53 4.86 19.33
C GLN A 427 -16.25 4.69 18.50
N LEU A 428 -15.11 5.22 18.98
CA LEU A 428 -13.80 5.03 18.34
C LEU A 428 -13.38 3.55 18.28
N GLN A 429 -13.49 2.82 19.40
CA GLN A 429 -13.19 1.39 19.47
C GLN A 429 -14.11 0.59 18.53
N LYS A 430 -15.41 0.91 18.45
CA LYS A 430 -16.34 0.27 17.50
C LYS A 430 -15.99 0.56 16.04
N ALA A 431 -15.52 1.77 15.73
CA ALA A 431 -15.02 2.10 14.40
C ALA A 431 -13.82 1.19 14.04
N ILE A 432 -12.79 1.15 14.88
CA ILE A 432 -11.58 0.33 14.64
C ILE A 432 -11.92 -1.18 14.59
N LEU A 433 -12.85 -1.65 15.44
CA LEU A 433 -13.38 -3.03 15.44
C LEU A 433 -14.02 -3.42 14.10
N THR A 434 -14.73 -2.47 13.46
CA THR A 434 -15.38 -2.68 12.16
C THR A 434 -14.35 -2.65 11.01
N LEU A 435 -13.23 -1.96 11.20
CA LEU A 435 -12.17 -1.84 10.20
C LEU A 435 -11.36 -3.14 10.05
N ILE A 436 -10.87 -3.68 11.17
CA ILE A 436 -9.90 -4.79 11.19
C ILE A 436 -10.50 -6.07 11.78
N GLY A 437 -10.96 -6.03 13.02
CA GLY A 437 -11.39 -7.21 13.76
C GLY A 437 -11.44 -6.96 15.26
N LYS A 438 -11.66 -8.04 16.03
CA LYS A 438 -11.68 -8.00 17.50
C LYS A 438 -10.26 -7.82 18.07
N ASP A 439 -10.20 -7.21 19.25
CA ASP A 439 -9.01 -7.16 20.09
C ASP A 439 -8.63 -8.58 20.51
N ASP A 440 -7.34 -8.89 20.51
CA ASP A 440 -6.84 -10.19 20.98
C ASP A 440 -6.61 -10.20 22.51
N ASP A 441 -6.24 -9.04 23.07
CA ASP A 441 -6.16 -8.78 24.51
C ASP A 441 -7.54 -8.54 25.16
N ALA A 442 -7.60 -8.54 26.50
CA ALA A 442 -8.82 -8.21 27.24
C ALA A 442 -9.25 -6.74 27.03
N THR A 443 -10.53 -6.50 26.74
CA THR A 443 -11.03 -5.15 26.43
C THR A 443 -11.53 -4.39 27.66
N ILE A 444 -11.70 -3.07 27.52
CA ILE A 444 -12.37 -2.21 28.52
C ILE A 444 -13.76 -2.77 28.89
N GLN A 445 -14.49 -3.33 27.92
CA GLN A 445 -15.82 -3.90 28.14
C GLN A 445 -15.76 -5.23 28.90
N ASP A 446 -14.74 -6.06 28.69
CA ASP A 446 -14.53 -7.29 29.45
C ASP A 446 -14.23 -6.95 30.92
N LEU A 447 -13.32 -5.99 31.16
CA LEU A 447 -12.99 -5.54 32.51
C LEU A 447 -14.21 -4.92 33.20
N LYS A 448 -15.02 -4.07 32.53
CA LYS A 448 -16.29 -3.57 33.12
C LYS A 448 -17.28 -4.69 33.44
N SER A 449 -17.36 -5.71 32.59
CA SER A 449 -18.22 -6.88 32.82
C SER A 449 -17.75 -7.68 34.04
N PHE A 450 -16.43 -7.90 34.17
CA PHE A 450 -15.82 -8.53 35.34
C PHE A 450 -16.06 -7.75 36.62
N ILE A 451 -15.81 -6.43 36.63
CA ILE A 451 -16.08 -5.55 37.79
C ILE A 451 -17.54 -5.70 38.26
N THR A 452 -18.48 -5.75 37.30
CA THR A 452 -19.90 -5.95 37.59
C THR A 452 -20.17 -7.33 38.20
N GLN A 453 -19.58 -8.40 37.66
CA GLN A 453 -19.70 -9.78 38.18
C GLN A 453 -19.12 -9.91 39.60
N GLN A 454 -18.04 -9.18 39.91
CA GLN A 454 -17.43 -9.14 41.25
C GLN A 454 -18.09 -8.11 42.20
N ASN A 455 -19.31 -7.64 41.90
CA ASN A 455 -20.08 -6.67 42.69
C ASN A 455 -19.33 -5.35 42.97
N GLY A 456 -18.55 -4.86 42.00
CA GLY A 456 -17.76 -3.64 42.11
C GLY A 456 -16.40 -3.81 42.82
N LYS A 457 -16.01 -5.04 43.19
CA LYS A 457 -14.71 -5.31 43.80
C LYS A 457 -13.58 -5.18 42.77
N ILE A 458 -12.69 -4.21 42.99
CA ILE A 458 -11.52 -3.93 42.15
C ILE A 458 -10.17 -4.14 42.85
N THR A 459 -10.18 -4.44 44.16
CA THR A 459 -8.97 -4.66 44.98
C THR A 459 -9.10 -5.86 45.91
N GLY A 460 -7.96 -6.38 46.38
CA GLY A 460 -7.88 -7.54 47.26
C GLY A 460 -8.45 -8.81 46.62
N LEU A 461 -8.22 -9.00 45.32
CA LEU A 461 -8.70 -10.17 44.56
C LEU A 461 -8.13 -11.48 45.13
N SER A 462 -8.93 -12.56 45.11
CA SER A 462 -8.44 -13.90 45.43
C SER A 462 -7.74 -14.54 44.21
N ALA A 463 -7.03 -15.65 44.44
CA ALA A 463 -6.37 -16.38 43.35
C ALA A 463 -7.37 -16.85 42.27
N GLU A 464 -8.57 -17.26 42.67
CA GLU A 464 -9.65 -17.66 41.75
C GLU A 464 -10.19 -16.46 40.96
N GLN A 465 -10.28 -15.27 41.59
CA GLN A 465 -10.70 -14.05 40.90
C GLN A 465 -9.64 -13.55 39.91
N LEU A 466 -8.35 -13.67 40.26
CA LEU A 466 -7.25 -13.40 39.33
C LEU A 466 -7.21 -14.40 38.18
N GLN A 467 -7.50 -15.69 38.44
CA GLN A 467 -7.61 -16.69 37.38
C GLN A 467 -8.80 -16.42 36.44
N GLN A 468 -9.95 -15.98 36.96
CA GLN A 468 -11.09 -15.54 36.16
C GLN A 468 -10.75 -14.30 35.31
N LEU A 469 -10.05 -13.31 35.89
CA LEU A 469 -9.58 -12.12 35.18
C LEU A 469 -8.59 -12.49 34.07
N ALA A 470 -7.66 -13.40 34.35
CA ALA A 470 -6.72 -13.94 33.38
C ALA A 470 -7.37 -14.79 32.27
N GLN A 471 -8.65 -15.13 32.38
CA GLN A 471 -9.43 -15.78 31.31
C GLN A 471 -10.23 -14.81 30.44
N LEU A 472 -10.09 -13.49 30.65
CA LEU A 472 -10.61 -12.46 29.75
C LEU A 472 -9.66 -12.22 28.57
N GLY A 473 -10.23 -11.90 27.40
CA GLY A 473 -9.51 -11.87 26.13
C GLY A 473 -9.30 -13.27 25.54
N THR A 474 -8.91 -13.36 24.27
CA THR A 474 -8.68 -14.65 23.58
C THR A 474 -7.22 -14.94 23.23
N GLN A 475 -6.35 -13.96 23.47
CA GLN A 475 -4.93 -13.85 23.06
C GLN A 475 -4.39 -15.04 22.26
N LYS A 476 -4.74 -15.04 20.98
CA LYS A 476 -4.42 -16.07 19.99
C LYS A 476 -3.00 -15.91 19.46
N ILE A 477 -2.45 -14.70 19.50
CA ILE A 477 -1.14 -14.30 18.97
C ILE A 477 -0.29 -13.63 20.08
N ILE A 478 1.01 -13.91 20.13
CA ILE A 478 1.93 -13.29 21.11
C ILE A 478 2.45 -11.94 20.57
N SER A 479 2.13 -10.83 21.25
CA SER A 479 2.50 -9.44 20.87
C SER A 479 3.72 -8.85 21.61
N THR A 480 4.25 -9.57 22.61
CA THR A 480 5.38 -9.15 23.45
C THR A 480 6.44 -10.23 23.47
N SER A 481 7.72 -9.86 23.29
CA SER A 481 8.83 -10.82 23.42
C SER A 481 9.11 -11.11 24.90
N TYR A 482 8.97 -12.38 25.29
CA TYR A 482 9.40 -12.86 26.61
C TYR A 482 10.69 -13.65 26.44
N THR A 483 11.77 -13.20 27.07
CA THR A 483 13.12 -13.74 26.89
C THR A 483 13.61 -14.51 28.13
N THR A 484 12.69 -15.06 28.93
CA THR A 484 13.06 -15.91 30.06
C THR A 484 13.46 -17.31 29.61
N PRO A 485 14.43 -17.95 30.31
CA PRO A 485 14.65 -19.40 30.19
C PRO A 485 13.40 -20.23 30.52
N ALA A 486 12.44 -19.67 31.25
CA ALA A 486 11.15 -20.32 31.50
C ALA A 486 10.32 -20.40 30.21
N VAL A 487 10.11 -19.29 29.49
CA VAL A 487 9.35 -19.28 28.23
C VAL A 487 10.04 -20.07 27.12
N GLY A 488 11.37 -20.01 27.01
CA GLY A 488 12.12 -20.87 26.09
C GLY A 488 11.97 -22.37 26.39
N SER A 489 11.82 -22.75 27.66
CA SER A 489 11.66 -24.15 28.10
C SER A 489 10.22 -24.63 28.27
N THR A 490 9.20 -23.79 28.02
CA THR A 490 7.78 -24.16 28.03
C THR A 490 7.22 -24.39 26.61
N ASP A 491 5.95 -24.78 26.53
CA ASP A 491 5.18 -24.85 25.28
C ASP A 491 4.48 -23.52 24.94
N GLU A 492 4.03 -23.36 23.68
CA GLU A 492 3.34 -22.16 23.17
C GLU A 492 2.15 -21.74 24.05
N ALA A 493 1.38 -22.69 24.59
CA ALA A 493 0.22 -22.41 25.44
C ALA A 493 0.63 -21.79 26.78
N SER A 494 1.64 -22.37 27.44
CA SER A 494 2.21 -21.84 28.68
C SER A 494 2.85 -20.45 28.48
N ALA A 495 3.48 -20.21 27.33
CA ALA A 495 4.00 -18.90 26.96
C ALA A 495 2.87 -17.87 26.81
N LYS A 496 1.81 -18.20 26.05
CA LYS A 496 0.61 -17.35 25.89
C LYS A 496 -0.01 -17.00 27.24
N ASP A 497 -0.11 -17.95 28.16
CA ASP A 497 -0.63 -17.74 29.53
C ASP A 497 0.16 -16.73 30.37
N MET A 498 1.49 -16.68 30.21
CA MET A 498 2.34 -15.67 30.87
C MET A 498 2.18 -14.26 30.29
N THR A 499 1.63 -14.14 29.07
CA THR A 499 1.48 -12.85 28.35
C THR A 499 0.12 -12.16 28.53
N ARG A 500 -0.81 -12.81 29.24
CA ARG A 500 -2.18 -12.32 29.42
C ARG A 500 -2.24 -11.06 30.29
N GLY A 501 -2.99 -10.07 29.83
CA GLY A 501 -3.13 -8.79 30.50
C GLY A 501 -4.13 -7.87 29.82
N PHE A 502 -4.20 -6.64 30.33
CA PHE A 502 -4.94 -5.54 29.73
C PHE A 502 -3.97 -4.55 29.06
N VAL A 503 -4.28 -4.14 27.84
CA VAL A 503 -3.73 -2.94 27.18
C VAL A 503 -4.88 -2.01 26.84
N PHE A 504 -4.64 -0.71 26.79
CA PHE A 504 -5.74 0.25 26.67
C PHE A 504 -6.42 0.23 25.29
N PHE A 505 -5.67 -0.14 24.25
CA PHE A 505 -6.18 -0.54 22.93
C PHE A 505 -5.54 -1.88 22.53
N GLY A 506 -6.29 -2.97 22.45
CA GLY A 506 -5.74 -4.26 22.04
C GLY A 506 -5.21 -4.24 20.62
N GLU A 507 -4.13 -4.99 20.36
CA GLU A 507 -3.77 -5.34 18.98
C GLU A 507 -4.88 -6.21 18.37
N LYS A 508 -5.11 -6.04 17.07
CA LYS A 508 -6.30 -6.58 16.39
C LYS A 508 -5.97 -7.92 15.75
N PHE A 509 -6.81 -8.92 16.01
CA PHE A 509 -6.66 -10.23 15.40
C PHE A 509 -6.86 -10.15 13.87
N THR A 510 -5.92 -10.73 13.12
CA THR A 510 -5.93 -10.81 11.66
C THR A 510 -5.54 -12.22 11.21
N LEU A 511 -6.21 -12.74 10.18
CA LEU A 511 -6.01 -14.13 9.73
C LEU A 511 -4.60 -14.41 9.22
N ASP A 512 -3.95 -13.46 8.56
CA ASP A 512 -2.57 -13.57 8.08
C ASP A 512 -1.55 -13.60 9.22
N SER A 513 -1.67 -12.73 10.23
CA SER A 513 -0.81 -12.79 11.41
C SER A 513 -1.04 -14.07 12.22
N TYR A 514 -2.27 -14.60 12.24
CA TYR A 514 -2.55 -15.92 12.79
C TYR A 514 -1.88 -17.05 11.97
N ILE A 515 -1.85 -16.94 10.63
CA ILE A 515 -1.10 -17.89 9.77
C ILE A 515 0.40 -17.85 10.09
N PHE A 516 0.98 -16.67 10.31
CA PHE A 516 2.37 -16.55 10.78
C PHE A 516 2.58 -17.22 12.15
N ASP A 517 1.70 -17.01 13.13
CA ASP A 517 1.75 -17.67 14.45
C ASP A 517 1.64 -19.21 14.35
N GLN A 518 0.86 -19.72 13.40
CA GLN A 518 0.71 -21.16 13.18
C GLN A 518 1.86 -21.82 12.40
N LEU A 519 2.56 -21.07 11.54
CA LEU A 519 3.67 -21.59 10.71
C LEU A 519 5.07 -21.24 11.24
N THR A 520 5.16 -20.42 12.29
CA THR A 520 6.42 -20.05 12.96
C THR A 520 6.38 -20.39 14.46
N ALA A 521 7.55 -20.63 15.06
CA ALA A 521 7.68 -21.02 16.46
C ALA A 521 7.54 -19.86 17.47
N GLY A 522 7.31 -18.62 17.00
CA GLY A 522 7.23 -17.44 17.86
C GLY A 522 8.47 -17.30 18.76
N SER A 523 8.27 -17.36 20.08
CA SER A 523 9.34 -17.37 21.10
C SER A 523 9.51 -18.72 21.83
N ALA A 524 8.89 -19.80 21.33
CA ALA A 524 8.91 -21.12 21.97
C ALA A 524 9.99 -22.04 21.36
N GLU A 525 11.17 -22.12 22.01
CA GLU A 525 12.33 -22.85 21.48
C GLU A 525 12.04 -24.33 21.17
N LYS A 526 11.15 -24.99 21.92
CA LYS A 526 10.74 -26.39 21.68
C LYS A 526 10.13 -26.63 20.30
N GLU A 527 9.48 -25.62 19.72
CA GLU A 527 8.77 -25.74 18.45
C GLU A 527 9.63 -25.32 17.26
N PHE A 528 10.75 -24.66 17.52
CA PHE A 528 11.70 -24.19 16.51
C PHE A 528 12.26 -25.33 15.64
N LEU A 529 12.36 -26.54 16.20
CA LEU A 529 12.81 -27.76 15.52
C LEU A 529 11.69 -28.52 14.78
N GLN A 530 10.43 -28.08 14.88
CA GLN A 530 9.26 -28.80 14.33
C GLN A 530 8.43 -27.96 13.35
N LYS A 531 8.25 -26.65 13.62
CA LYS A 531 7.60 -25.72 12.70
C LYS A 531 8.57 -25.28 11.60
N PRO A 532 8.11 -25.04 10.37
CA PRO A 532 8.96 -24.71 9.23
C PRO A 532 9.57 -23.30 9.30
N ASN A 533 9.12 -22.43 10.20
CA ASN A 533 9.70 -21.10 10.44
C ASN A 533 9.85 -20.25 9.17
N VAL A 534 8.92 -20.42 8.23
CA VAL A 534 8.92 -19.66 6.98
C VAL A 534 8.45 -18.24 7.26
N GLN A 535 9.30 -17.29 6.91
CA GLN A 535 9.08 -15.87 7.13
C GLN A 535 9.04 -15.22 5.74
N THR A 536 7.97 -15.52 5.01
CA THR A 536 7.62 -14.98 3.69
C THR A 536 6.12 -14.70 3.67
N ALA A 537 5.69 -13.61 3.04
CA ALA A 537 4.27 -13.31 2.89
C ALA A 537 3.52 -14.34 2.02
N MET A 538 4.23 -15.09 1.17
CA MET A 538 3.64 -16.09 0.26
C MET A 538 2.93 -17.24 0.97
N ILE A 539 3.17 -17.45 2.27
CA ILE A 539 2.40 -18.42 3.07
C ILE A 539 0.91 -18.05 3.20
N VAL A 540 0.57 -16.76 3.09
CA VAL A 540 -0.80 -16.26 3.25
C VAL A 540 -1.71 -16.74 2.10
N PRO A 541 -1.41 -16.48 0.81
CA PRO A 541 -2.17 -17.07 -0.30
C PRO A 541 -2.03 -18.60 -0.36
N ASP A 542 -0.92 -19.19 0.12
CA ASP A 542 -0.80 -20.65 0.14
C ASP A 542 -1.67 -21.33 1.21
N VAL A 543 -1.93 -20.69 2.35
CA VAL A 543 -2.83 -21.24 3.38
C VAL A 543 -4.30 -20.90 3.07
N LEU A 544 -4.60 -19.63 2.75
CA LEU A 544 -5.98 -19.17 2.51
C LEU A 544 -6.55 -19.73 1.21
N GLU A 545 -5.81 -19.59 0.10
CA GLU A 545 -6.30 -20.00 -1.22
C GLU A 545 -5.81 -21.39 -1.61
N ASN A 546 -4.68 -21.85 -1.06
CA ASN A 546 -3.96 -23.06 -1.47
C ASN A 546 -3.66 -23.01 -2.98
N TYR A 547 -3.00 -21.90 -3.33
CA TYR A 547 -2.62 -21.49 -4.67
C TYR A 547 -1.23 -22.02 -5.04
N ALA A 548 -1.17 -22.92 -6.03
CA ALA A 548 0.04 -23.69 -6.33
C ALA A 548 1.31 -22.85 -6.63
N PRO A 549 1.27 -21.73 -7.39
CA PRO A 549 2.45 -20.90 -7.57
C PRO A 549 3.02 -20.31 -6.27
N ALA A 550 2.17 -19.98 -5.29
CA ALA A 550 2.63 -19.54 -3.97
C ALA A 550 3.24 -20.72 -3.18
N HIS A 551 2.60 -21.90 -3.25
CA HIS A 551 3.08 -23.13 -2.62
C HIS A 551 4.52 -23.49 -3.04
N GLU A 552 4.78 -23.50 -4.35
CA GLU A 552 6.10 -23.80 -4.89
C GLU A 552 7.12 -22.74 -4.44
N LEU A 553 6.79 -21.45 -4.52
CA LEU A 553 7.70 -20.39 -4.08
C LEU A 553 8.01 -20.44 -2.57
N VAL A 554 7.06 -20.87 -1.72
CA VAL A 554 7.31 -21.12 -0.29
C VAL A 554 8.28 -22.29 -0.09
N LYS A 555 8.07 -23.41 -0.79
CA LYS A 555 9.00 -24.57 -0.75
C LYS A 555 10.40 -24.17 -1.24
N LEU A 556 10.50 -23.35 -2.28
CA LEU A 556 11.75 -22.83 -2.79
C LEU A 556 12.44 -21.86 -1.81
N ARG A 557 11.69 -21.02 -1.09
CA ARG A 557 12.23 -20.14 -0.03
C ARG A 557 12.76 -20.92 1.18
N LEU A 558 12.09 -22.02 1.54
CA LEU A 558 12.58 -23.00 2.53
C LEU A 558 13.88 -23.67 2.06
N GLN A 559 13.97 -24.08 0.80
CA GLN A 559 15.21 -24.60 0.22
C GLN A 559 16.32 -23.55 0.22
N GLU A 560 16.05 -22.28 -0.09
CA GLU A 560 17.06 -21.22 -0.06
C GLU A 560 17.68 -21.05 1.34
N LYS A 561 16.86 -20.97 2.40
CA LYS A 561 17.36 -20.91 3.79
C LYS A 561 18.22 -22.14 4.17
N SER A 562 17.99 -23.30 3.56
CA SER A 562 18.80 -24.51 3.79
C SER A 562 20.19 -24.48 3.16
N ARG A 563 20.39 -23.68 2.10
CA ARG A 563 21.61 -23.74 1.26
C ARG A 563 22.85 -23.15 1.93
N GLY A 564 22.71 -22.55 3.11
CA GLY A 564 23.81 -22.04 3.92
C GLY A 564 24.76 -23.13 4.44
N ASP A 565 24.25 -24.30 4.83
CA ASP A 565 25.00 -25.25 5.67
C ASP A 565 25.19 -26.67 5.12
N ASP A 566 24.42 -27.15 4.12
CA ASP A 566 24.57 -28.55 3.67
C ASP A 566 24.41 -28.75 2.15
N ALA A 567 25.21 -29.65 1.60
CA ALA A 567 25.18 -30.06 0.19
C ALA A 567 24.06 -31.08 -0.09
N GLN A 568 23.66 -31.90 0.88
CA GLN A 568 22.66 -32.96 0.70
C GLN A 568 21.27 -32.41 0.33
N VAL A 569 20.90 -31.23 0.86
CA VAL A 569 19.63 -30.56 0.53
C VAL A 569 19.60 -30.05 -0.91
N ARG A 570 20.76 -29.76 -1.52
CA ARG A 570 20.85 -29.26 -2.90
C ARG A 570 20.57 -30.33 -3.95
N GLU A 571 20.81 -31.60 -3.61
CA GLU A 571 20.68 -32.74 -4.51
C GLU A 571 19.38 -33.54 -4.28
N ASN A 572 18.50 -33.06 -3.39
CA ASN A 572 17.24 -33.70 -3.01
C ASN A 572 17.43 -35.15 -2.50
N VAL A 573 18.52 -35.36 -1.76
CA VAL A 573 18.90 -36.66 -1.15
C VAL A 573 18.28 -36.78 0.24
N ASP A 574 18.02 -38.01 0.68
CA ASP A 574 17.51 -38.33 2.01
C ASP A 574 18.43 -37.73 3.09
N CYS A 575 17.87 -36.85 3.94
CA CYS A 575 18.62 -35.86 4.70
C CYS A 575 18.03 -35.68 6.10
N ASP A 576 18.85 -35.91 7.13
CA ASP A 576 18.41 -36.00 8.52
C ASP A 576 18.42 -34.64 9.28
N SER A 577 18.78 -33.55 8.60
CA SER A 577 18.91 -32.22 9.23
C SER A 577 17.55 -31.66 9.70
N ALA A 578 17.58 -30.74 10.67
CA ALA A 578 16.37 -30.05 11.13
C ALA A 578 15.65 -29.31 9.98
N ILE A 579 16.40 -28.82 8.99
CA ILE A 579 15.86 -28.06 7.87
C ILE A 579 15.18 -28.99 6.84
N CYS A 580 15.71 -30.19 6.63
CA CYS A 580 15.05 -31.22 5.81
C CYS A 580 13.74 -31.71 6.47
N LYS A 581 13.70 -31.77 7.81
CA LYS A 581 12.47 -32.04 8.58
C LYS A 581 11.44 -30.92 8.44
N GLN A 582 11.86 -29.65 8.39
CA GLN A 582 10.97 -28.51 8.10
C GLN A 582 10.42 -28.51 6.67
N LEU A 583 11.24 -28.83 5.67
CA LEU A 583 10.84 -28.95 4.26
C LEU A 583 9.82 -30.07 4.04
N SER A 584 10.10 -31.26 4.58
CA SER A 584 9.23 -32.44 4.44
C SER A 584 7.95 -32.35 5.28
N SER A 585 7.94 -31.60 6.39
CA SER A 585 6.74 -31.40 7.21
C SER A 585 5.83 -30.26 6.72
N TYR A 586 6.29 -29.38 5.83
CA TYR A 586 5.55 -28.16 5.44
C TYR A 586 4.11 -28.45 5.02
N ASP A 587 3.87 -29.46 4.18
CA ASP A 587 2.52 -29.81 3.69
C ASP A 587 1.59 -30.27 4.82
N GLN A 588 2.13 -30.99 5.81
CA GLN A 588 1.39 -31.43 7.00
C GLN A 588 1.08 -30.25 7.93
N VAL A 589 2.06 -29.39 8.20
CA VAL A 589 1.91 -28.23 9.09
C VAL A 589 0.96 -27.19 8.46
N LYS A 590 1.05 -26.97 7.14
CA LYS A 590 0.08 -26.18 6.36
C LYS A 590 -1.33 -26.71 6.53
N ALA A 591 -1.57 -28.02 6.35
CA ALA A 591 -2.90 -28.61 6.52
C ALA A 591 -3.47 -28.42 7.95
N GLN A 592 -2.61 -28.49 8.97
CA GLN A 592 -3.00 -28.18 10.35
C GLN A 592 -3.35 -26.70 10.55
N ALA A 593 -2.57 -25.79 9.99
CA ALA A 593 -2.86 -24.35 10.01
C ALA A 593 -4.19 -24.03 9.29
N GLN A 594 -4.44 -24.66 8.14
CA GLN A 594 -5.70 -24.50 7.39
C GLN A 594 -6.93 -24.89 8.21
N GLU A 595 -6.92 -26.02 8.92
CA GLU A 595 -8.07 -26.42 9.76
C GLU A 595 -8.26 -25.49 10.97
N LYS A 596 -7.19 -24.89 11.52
CA LYS A 596 -7.29 -23.85 12.56
C LYS A 596 -7.88 -22.55 12.01
N VAL A 597 -7.38 -22.04 10.88
CA VAL A 597 -7.92 -20.84 10.20
C VAL A 597 -9.39 -21.04 9.80
N LYS A 598 -9.75 -22.24 9.33
CA LYS A 598 -11.14 -22.63 9.02
C LYS A 598 -12.05 -22.72 10.25
N ALA A 599 -11.50 -22.94 11.45
CA ALA A 599 -12.26 -22.85 12.69
C ALA A 599 -12.58 -21.39 13.04
N GLU A 600 -11.64 -20.47 12.81
CA GLU A 600 -11.84 -19.02 13.00
C GLU A 600 -12.87 -18.45 12.02
N LEU A 601 -12.83 -18.85 10.75
CA LEU A 601 -13.79 -18.43 9.71
C LEU A 601 -15.27 -18.83 9.97
N LYS A 602 -15.56 -19.60 11.04
CA LYS A 602 -16.93 -19.83 11.50
C LYS A 602 -17.53 -18.59 12.18
N ASP A 603 -16.71 -17.65 12.63
CA ASP A 603 -17.18 -16.34 13.08
C ASP A 603 -17.40 -15.43 11.86
N GLU A 604 -18.64 -15.41 11.38
CA GLU A 604 -19.08 -14.53 10.29
C GLU A 604 -18.84 -13.02 10.55
N SER A 605 -18.49 -12.60 11.77
CA SER A 605 -18.12 -11.21 12.02
C SER A 605 -16.72 -10.84 11.53
N LEU A 606 -15.82 -11.81 11.32
CA LEU A 606 -14.50 -11.56 10.74
C LEU A 606 -14.62 -11.05 9.30
N LEU A 607 -15.33 -11.77 8.43
CA LEU A 607 -15.53 -11.41 7.01
C LEU A 607 -16.36 -10.13 6.80
N LYS A 608 -16.90 -9.52 7.86
CA LYS A 608 -17.62 -8.24 7.79
C LYS A 608 -16.71 -7.03 7.99
N THR A 609 -15.44 -7.23 8.33
CA THR A 609 -14.47 -6.13 8.43
C THR A 609 -13.85 -5.83 7.06
N VAL A 610 -13.46 -4.57 6.84
CA VAL A 610 -12.84 -4.15 5.57
C VAL A 610 -11.56 -4.95 5.31
N TYR A 611 -10.77 -5.20 6.35
CA TYR A 611 -9.54 -5.98 6.27
C TYR A 611 -9.75 -7.40 5.72
N HIS A 612 -10.63 -8.18 6.34
CA HIS A 612 -10.86 -9.56 5.91
C HIS A 612 -11.67 -9.63 4.60
N SER A 613 -12.56 -8.67 4.34
CA SER A 613 -13.21 -8.50 3.03
C SER A 613 -12.20 -8.27 1.91
N TRP A 614 -11.12 -7.52 2.18
CA TRP A 614 -10.04 -7.30 1.22
C TRP A 614 -9.25 -8.59 0.98
N LEU A 615 -8.84 -9.32 2.04
CA LEU A 615 -8.18 -10.63 1.89
C LEU A 615 -9.05 -11.62 1.08
N GLU A 616 -10.35 -11.69 1.34
CA GLU A 616 -11.31 -12.54 0.61
C GLU A 616 -11.44 -12.13 -0.87
N MET A 617 -11.39 -10.83 -1.14
CA MET A 617 -11.42 -10.28 -2.50
C MET A 617 -10.12 -10.57 -3.27
N LEU A 618 -8.94 -10.54 -2.62
CA LEU A 618 -7.67 -10.92 -3.29
C LEU A 618 -7.70 -12.37 -3.81
N GLY A 619 -8.41 -13.26 -3.11
CA GLY A 619 -8.68 -14.63 -3.58
C GLY A 619 -9.36 -14.72 -4.95
N GLN A 620 -10.07 -13.66 -5.38
CA GLN A 620 -10.72 -13.65 -6.69
C GLN A 620 -9.73 -13.67 -7.86
N LEU A 621 -8.49 -13.19 -7.66
CA LEU A 621 -7.42 -13.22 -8.66
C LEU A 621 -7.07 -14.66 -9.12
N PHE A 622 -7.47 -15.68 -8.36
CA PHE A 622 -7.18 -17.08 -8.64
C PHE A 622 -8.41 -17.90 -9.09
N VAL A 623 -9.59 -17.26 -9.24
CA VAL A 623 -10.83 -17.92 -9.65
C VAL A 623 -10.69 -18.46 -11.07
N LYS A 624 -11.03 -19.73 -11.29
CA LYS A 624 -11.10 -20.31 -12.64
C LYS A 624 -12.46 -20.04 -13.28
N VAL A 625 -12.44 -19.27 -14.37
CA VAL A 625 -13.59 -18.98 -15.25
C VAL A 625 -13.57 -19.94 -16.46
N LYS A 626 -14.72 -20.22 -17.07
CA LYS A 626 -14.79 -21.05 -18.30
C LYS A 626 -14.44 -20.21 -19.55
N ASN A 627 -13.85 -20.86 -20.56
CA ASN A 627 -13.44 -20.26 -21.84
C ASN A 627 -12.47 -19.06 -21.72
N LEU A 628 -11.52 -19.10 -20.77
CA LEU A 628 -10.57 -18.01 -20.51
C LEU A 628 -9.90 -17.46 -21.79
N PRO A 629 -9.64 -16.14 -21.86
CA PRO A 629 -8.77 -15.56 -22.86
C PRO A 629 -7.38 -16.21 -22.82
N TYR A 630 -6.75 -16.41 -23.98
CA TYR A 630 -5.49 -17.13 -24.11
C TYR A 630 -4.38 -16.68 -23.13
N PHE A 631 -4.34 -15.39 -22.77
CA PHE A 631 -3.31 -14.84 -21.88
C PHE A 631 -3.51 -15.30 -20.44
N LYS A 632 -4.77 -15.43 -19.96
CA LYS A 632 -5.09 -15.93 -18.61
C LYS A 632 -4.83 -17.44 -18.47
N GLU A 633 -4.67 -18.17 -19.57
CA GLU A 633 -4.24 -19.58 -19.57
C GLU A 633 -2.71 -19.75 -19.46
N SER A 634 -1.93 -18.66 -19.54
CA SER A 634 -0.47 -18.70 -19.48
C SER A 634 0.04 -18.91 -18.05
N PRO A 635 1.03 -19.80 -17.80
CA PRO A 635 1.71 -19.87 -16.51
C PRO A 635 2.31 -18.54 -16.05
N LEU A 636 2.78 -17.70 -16.98
CA LEU A 636 3.30 -16.37 -16.67
C LEU A 636 2.21 -15.44 -16.09
N TYR A 637 0.95 -15.60 -16.50
CA TYR A 637 -0.17 -14.83 -15.97
C TYR A 637 -0.56 -15.27 -14.56
N ALA A 638 -0.33 -16.54 -14.20
CA ALA A 638 -0.48 -17.03 -12.83
C ALA A 638 0.52 -16.33 -11.86
N PHE A 639 1.75 -16.05 -12.31
CA PHE A 639 2.72 -15.26 -11.56
C PHE A 639 2.39 -13.75 -11.57
N LYS A 640 1.85 -13.19 -12.68
CA LYS A 640 1.30 -11.83 -12.67
C LYS A 640 0.20 -11.68 -11.61
N SER A 641 -0.75 -12.63 -11.58
CA SER A 641 -1.85 -12.64 -10.62
C SER A 641 -1.36 -12.76 -9.18
N LEU A 642 -0.28 -13.52 -8.94
CA LEU A 642 0.40 -13.55 -7.64
C LEU A 642 1.06 -12.20 -7.32
N ALA A 643 1.78 -11.58 -8.25
CA ALA A 643 2.37 -10.25 -8.04
C ALA A 643 1.30 -9.17 -7.78
N THR A 644 0.12 -9.27 -8.40
CA THR A 644 -1.05 -8.42 -8.11
C THR A 644 -1.60 -8.70 -6.70
N TYR A 645 -1.72 -9.97 -6.29
CA TYR A 645 -2.08 -10.35 -4.92
C TYR A 645 -1.08 -9.79 -3.91
N MET A 646 0.22 -10.04 -4.11
CA MET A 646 1.29 -9.65 -3.21
C MET A 646 1.47 -8.12 -3.16
N GLY A 647 1.28 -7.44 -4.29
CA GLY A 647 1.22 -5.98 -4.37
C GLY A 647 0.05 -5.45 -3.54
N SER A 648 -1.19 -5.87 -3.84
CA SER A 648 -2.35 -5.41 -3.08
C SER A 648 -2.39 -5.90 -1.62
N TYR A 649 -1.69 -6.98 -1.28
CA TYR A 649 -1.45 -7.44 0.10
C TYR A 649 -0.37 -6.61 0.81
N THR A 650 0.74 -6.28 0.14
CA THR A 650 1.73 -5.30 0.65
C THR A 650 1.02 -4.01 0.97
N GLU A 651 0.15 -3.58 0.05
CA GLU A 651 -0.79 -2.51 0.25
C GLU A 651 -1.68 -2.79 1.47
N LEU A 652 -2.41 -3.90 1.57
CA LEU A 652 -3.28 -4.20 2.71
C LEU A 652 -2.53 -4.22 4.05
N LYS A 653 -1.27 -4.64 4.10
CA LYS A 653 -0.41 -4.59 5.30
C LYS A 653 0.22 -3.22 5.52
N HIS A 654 0.37 -2.44 4.46
CA HIS A 654 0.53 -0.99 4.58
C HIS A 654 -0.78 -0.33 5.03
N ASP A 655 -1.93 -1.02 4.96
CA ASP A 655 -3.31 -0.77 5.49
C ASP A 655 -3.64 -1.55 6.80
N THR A 656 -2.67 -2.28 7.45
CA THR A 656 -2.64 -2.65 8.90
C THR A 656 -1.24 -2.71 9.56
N LEU A 657 -0.94 -1.82 10.53
CA LEU A 657 0.37 -1.62 11.17
C LEU A 657 0.31 -0.74 12.44
N LEU A 658 -0.27 0.47 12.39
CA LEU A 658 -0.83 1.17 13.58
C LEU A 658 -2.30 0.76 13.65
N TYR A 659 -3.07 1.38 12.76
CA TYR A 659 -4.18 0.79 12.02
C TYR A 659 -3.93 0.96 10.49
N VAL A 660 -3.17 2.01 10.05
CA VAL A 660 -2.54 2.44 8.73
C VAL A 660 -3.47 2.48 7.46
N LYS A 661 -3.30 3.27 6.36
CA LYS A 661 -2.18 3.47 5.35
C LYS A 661 -2.00 4.85 4.74
N GLN A 662 -1.01 4.94 3.87
CA GLN A 662 -0.61 6.08 3.04
C GLN A 662 -1.40 6.38 1.78
N ALA A 663 -1.43 7.67 1.50
CA ALA A 663 -1.77 8.36 0.28
C ALA A 663 -1.40 9.85 0.48
N TYR A 664 -1.58 10.71 -0.54
CA TYR A 664 -1.98 12.14 -0.61
C TYR A 664 -1.34 12.89 -1.84
N ALA A 665 -2.17 13.39 -2.79
CA ALA A 665 -1.86 13.92 -4.16
C ALA A 665 -2.49 15.32 -4.57
N GLU A 666 -2.48 15.69 -5.88
CA GLU A 666 -3.35 16.60 -6.73
C GLU A 666 -3.46 18.14 -6.43
N LEU A 667 -3.96 19.11 -7.27
CA LEU A 667 -4.59 19.22 -8.64
C LEU A 667 -4.36 20.66 -9.28
N GLY A 668 -4.13 20.85 -10.61
CA GLY A 668 -3.64 22.13 -11.27
C GLY A 668 -4.60 23.08 -12.06
N GLY A 669 -4.08 23.98 -12.95
CA GLY A 669 -4.87 24.86 -13.87
C GLY A 669 -4.10 25.93 -14.69
N GLY A 670 -4.56 26.30 -15.91
CA GLY A 670 -3.87 27.23 -16.87
C GLY A 670 -4.78 28.17 -17.69
N GLY A 671 -4.27 28.82 -18.76
CA GLY A 671 -5.06 29.69 -19.67
C GLY A 671 -4.26 30.39 -20.80
N ASP A 672 -4.93 30.71 -21.93
CA ASP A 672 -4.33 31.13 -23.22
C ASP A 672 -4.64 32.57 -23.71
N ASP A 673 -3.92 33.00 -24.77
CA ASP A 673 -3.82 34.38 -25.29
C ASP A 673 -4.91 34.77 -26.34
N PRO A 674 -5.59 35.93 -26.22
CA PRO A 674 -6.76 36.30 -27.03
C PRO A 674 -6.51 36.78 -28.49
N CYS A 675 -5.31 36.63 -29.07
CA CYS A 675 -4.96 37.30 -30.34
C CYS A 675 -5.07 36.48 -31.64
N TYR A 676 -5.34 35.16 -31.58
CA TYR A 676 -5.44 34.29 -32.77
C TYR A 676 -6.73 33.45 -32.75
N ILE A 677 -7.19 33.02 -33.94
CA ILE A 677 -8.17 31.93 -34.06
C ILE A 677 -7.40 30.64 -34.30
N THR A 678 -7.33 29.81 -33.26
CA THR A 678 -6.71 28.48 -33.30
C THR A 678 -7.52 27.54 -34.20
N VAL A 679 -6.87 26.95 -35.20
CA VAL A 679 -7.49 25.98 -36.10
C VAL A 679 -6.98 24.58 -35.78
N TYR A 680 -7.87 23.76 -35.24
CA TYR A 680 -7.56 22.41 -34.81
C TYR A 680 -7.49 21.39 -35.97
N PRO A 681 -6.66 20.33 -35.85
CA PRO A 681 -6.60 19.22 -36.80
C PRO A 681 -7.96 18.50 -36.96
N PRO A 682 -8.14 17.67 -38.00
CA PRO A 682 -9.30 16.79 -38.11
C PRO A 682 -9.29 15.70 -37.03
N GLU A 683 -10.45 15.37 -36.47
CA GLU A 683 -10.60 14.36 -35.42
C GLU A 683 -10.09 12.98 -35.85
N LEU A 684 -9.44 12.28 -34.90
CA LEU A 684 -8.88 10.96 -35.12
C LEU A 684 -9.77 9.85 -34.51
N PRO A 685 -9.78 8.63 -35.09
CA PRO A 685 -10.64 7.54 -34.61
C PRO A 685 -10.36 7.18 -33.15
N VAL A 686 -11.41 6.90 -32.38
CA VAL A 686 -11.28 6.63 -30.94
C VAL A 686 -10.40 5.38 -30.68
N PRO A 687 -9.33 5.50 -29.90
CA PRO A 687 -8.52 4.38 -29.43
C PRO A 687 -9.32 3.43 -28.54
N LYS A 688 -9.24 2.12 -28.81
CA LYS A 688 -10.09 1.13 -28.13
C LYS A 688 -9.35 0.46 -26.98
N GLY A 689 -9.78 0.75 -25.75
CA GLY A 689 -9.25 0.10 -24.55
C GLY A 689 -9.65 -1.37 -24.39
N TYR A 690 -9.32 -1.92 -23.22
CA TYR A 690 -9.79 -3.23 -22.75
C TYR A 690 -9.75 -3.28 -21.21
N ILE A 691 -10.67 -4.04 -20.61
CA ILE A 691 -10.69 -4.31 -19.15
C ILE A 691 -10.18 -5.73 -18.91
N GLU A 692 -9.14 -5.87 -18.08
CA GLU A 692 -8.56 -7.16 -17.68
C GLU A 692 -9.50 -7.98 -16.79
N SER A 693 -10.14 -7.29 -15.84
CA SER A 693 -10.95 -7.87 -14.78
C SER A 693 -12.19 -8.59 -15.31
N ASP A 694 -12.52 -9.73 -14.71
CA ASP A 694 -13.83 -10.36 -14.91
C ASP A 694 -14.90 -9.78 -13.96
N VAL A 695 -16.16 -10.09 -14.24
CA VAL A 695 -17.29 -9.55 -13.48
C VAL A 695 -17.30 -9.98 -12.01
N ASN A 696 -16.75 -11.16 -11.68
CA ASN A 696 -16.70 -11.66 -10.30
C ASN A 696 -15.74 -10.84 -9.45
N PHE A 697 -14.54 -10.57 -9.99
CA PHE A 697 -13.57 -9.69 -9.35
C PHE A 697 -14.17 -8.30 -9.10
N ILE A 698 -14.82 -7.72 -10.11
CA ILE A 698 -15.43 -6.38 -10.00
C ILE A 698 -16.61 -6.39 -9.01
N ASP A 699 -17.45 -7.43 -8.98
CA ASP A 699 -18.54 -7.57 -8.00
C ASP A 699 -18.02 -7.63 -6.56
N LYS A 700 -16.92 -8.34 -6.31
CA LYS A 700 -16.28 -8.36 -4.99
C LYS A 700 -15.60 -7.04 -4.64
N MET A 701 -15.00 -6.34 -5.60
CA MET A 701 -14.51 -4.96 -5.42
C MET A 701 -15.63 -3.98 -5.06
N ILE A 702 -16.81 -4.10 -5.69
CA ILE A 702 -17.99 -3.28 -5.37
C ILE A 702 -18.46 -3.55 -3.93
N ALA A 703 -18.50 -4.82 -3.50
CA ALA A 703 -18.87 -5.18 -2.14
C ALA A 703 -17.86 -4.66 -1.10
N LEU A 704 -16.56 -4.75 -1.36
CA LEU A 704 -15.50 -4.18 -0.54
C LEU A 704 -15.63 -2.65 -0.43
N ASN A 705 -15.84 -1.98 -1.56
CA ASN A 705 -16.07 -0.54 -1.61
C ASN A 705 -17.31 -0.11 -0.81
N GLN A 706 -18.42 -0.87 -0.90
CA GLN A 706 -19.63 -0.62 -0.10
C GLN A 706 -19.40 -0.85 1.41
N SER A 707 -18.57 -1.81 1.79
CA SER A 707 -18.19 -2.05 3.19
C SER A 707 -17.41 -0.85 3.76
N ALA A 708 -16.42 -0.36 3.02
CA ALA A 708 -15.70 0.86 3.37
C ALA A 708 -16.62 2.10 3.38
N GLN A 709 -17.50 2.26 2.40
CA GLN A 709 -18.47 3.37 2.32
C GLN A 709 -19.38 3.46 3.56
N GLN A 710 -19.74 2.33 4.18
CA GLN A 710 -20.54 2.29 5.41
C GLN A 710 -19.77 2.74 6.67
N TRP A 711 -18.43 2.83 6.59
CA TRP A 711 -17.56 3.20 7.69
C TRP A 711 -17.26 4.71 7.72
N PHE A 712 -16.94 5.28 6.56
CA PHE A 712 -16.60 6.70 6.43
C PHE A 712 -17.86 7.56 6.34
N ASN A 713 -18.15 8.38 7.36
CA ASN A 713 -19.35 9.23 7.44
C ASN A 713 -19.50 10.27 6.30
N ASP A 714 -18.43 10.54 5.54
CA ASP A 714 -18.39 11.49 4.42
C ASP A 714 -17.97 10.73 3.14
N ALA A 715 -18.91 9.96 2.61
CA ALA A 715 -18.61 8.80 1.77
C ALA A 715 -18.58 9.06 0.25
N ASP A 716 -18.45 10.32 -0.18
CA ASP A 716 -18.60 10.72 -1.59
C ASP A 716 -17.51 10.13 -2.51
N ASN A 717 -16.28 9.94 -2.00
CA ASN A 717 -15.21 9.29 -2.76
C ASN A 717 -15.49 7.79 -2.99
N PHE A 718 -15.93 7.04 -1.98
CA PHE A 718 -16.37 5.64 -2.17
C PHE A 718 -17.62 5.54 -3.02
N LYS A 719 -18.53 6.52 -2.95
CA LYS A 719 -19.69 6.60 -3.84
C LYS A 719 -19.25 6.73 -5.30
N GLY A 720 -18.38 7.70 -5.60
CA GLY A 720 -17.86 7.92 -6.94
C GLY A 720 -17.05 6.73 -7.48
N PHE A 721 -16.22 6.10 -6.65
CA PHE A 721 -15.52 4.88 -7.07
C PHE A 721 -16.46 3.67 -7.24
N GLY A 722 -17.54 3.60 -6.46
CA GLY A 722 -18.62 2.63 -6.69
C GLY A 722 -19.34 2.84 -8.01
N GLU A 723 -19.61 4.10 -8.38
CA GLU A 723 -20.17 4.47 -9.69
C GLU A 723 -19.20 4.12 -10.83
N TYR A 724 -17.90 4.39 -10.68
CA TYR A 724 -16.86 3.98 -11.61
C TYR A 724 -16.76 2.45 -11.78
N LEU A 725 -16.71 1.69 -10.67
CA LEU A 725 -16.68 0.23 -10.71
C LEU A 725 -17.89 -0.36 -11.45
N GLN A 726 -19.08 0.24 -11.34
CA GLN A 726 -20.26 -0.20 -12.08
C GLN A 726 -20.13 0.05 -13.61
N LYS A 727 -19.50 1.15 -14.03
CA LYS A 727 -19.16 1.39 -15.46
C LYS A 727 -18.24 0.28 -15.98
N ILE A 728 -17.15 0.03 -15.27
CA ILE A 728 -16.14 -1.00 -15.60
C ILE A 728 -16.77 -2.40 -15.60
N ARG A 729 -17.67 -2.71 -14.65
CA ARG A 729 -18.45 -3.96 -14.60
C ARG A 729 -19.27 -4.19 -15.86
N ASN A 730 -20.02 -3.19 -16.29
CA ASN A 730 -20.90 -3.27 -17.47
C ASN A 730 -20.08 -3.52 -18.76
N LEU A 731 -18.99 -2.77 -18.93
CA LEU A 731 -18.08 -2.95 -20.06
C LEU A 731 -17.42 -4.34 -20.03
N SER A 732 -16.90 -4.80 -18.88
CA SER A 732 -16.31 -6.14 -18.74
C SER A 732 -17.30 -7.25 -19.10
N LEU A 733 -18.54 -7.19 -18.59
CA LEU A 733 -19.60 -8.16 -18.92
C LEU A 733 -19.84 -8.24 -20.44
N ARG A 734 -19.85 -7.10 -21.14
CA ARG A 734 -20.02 -7.03 -22.59
C ARG A 734 -18.81 -7.55 -23.36
N GLN A 735 -17.59 -7.29 -22.90
CA GLN A 735 -16.38 -7.93 -23.44
C GLN A 735 -16.44 -9.46 -23.30
N MET A 736 -16.85 -9.97 -22.13
CA MET A 736 -16.99 -11.41 -21.87
C MET A 736 -18.06 -12.07 -22.77
N GLN A 737 -19.11 -11.31 -23.12
CA GLN A 737 -20.14 -11.70 -24.07
C GLN A 737 -19.74 -11.47 -25.55
N ASN A 738 -18.51 -10.99 -25.80
CA ASN A 738 -17.98 -10.61 -27.11
C ASN A 738 -18.92 -9.67 -27.90
N GLN A 739 -19.46 -8.66 -27.21
CA GLN A 739 -20.34 -7.64 -27.76
C GLN A 739 -19.58 -6.38 -28.16
N LYS A 740 -20.15 -5.63 -29.11
CA LYS A 740 -19.56 -4.38 -29.58
C LYS A 740 -19.68 -3.29 -28.51
N ILE A 741 -18.61 -2.53 -28.32
CA ILE A 741 -18.56 -1.33 -27.47
C ILE A 741 -18.56 -0.10 -28.37
N SER A 742 -19.25 0.97 -27.96
CA SER A 742 -19.35 2.20 -28.75
C SER A 742 -18.04 3.00 -28.66
N ASP A 743 -17.80 3.87 -29.64
CA ASP A 743 -16.62 4.73 -29.62
C ASP A 743 -16.72 5.77 -28.48
N GLU A 744 -17.92 6.21 -28.09
CA GLU A 744 -18.18 7.04 -26.91
C GLU A 744 -17.76 6.33 -25.60
N GLU A 745 -18.13 5.06 -25.43
CA GLU A 745 -17.75 4.26 -24.26
C GLU A 745 -16.25 3.94 -24.19
N PHE A 746 -15.57 3.86 -25.34
CA PHE A 746 -14.11 3.75 -25.38
C PHE A 746 -13.41 5.07 -25.06
N GLU A 747 -14.01 6.20 -25.43
CA GLU A 747 -13.51 7.53 -25.10
C GLU A 747 -13.66 7.84 -23.60
N ASP A 748 -14.82 7.55 -23.02
CA ASP A 748 -15.06 7.60 -21.57
C ASP A 748 -14.03 6.76 -20.79
N LEU A 749 -13.72 5.56 -21.30
CA LEU A 749 -12.70 4.68 -20.72
C LEU A 749 -11.28 5.27 -20.87
N ARG A 750 -10.96 5.88 -22.01
CA ARG A 750 -9.65 6.52 -22.27
C ARG A 750 -9.41 7.71 -21.34
N LEU A 751 -10.46 8.49 -21.07
CA LEU A 751 -10.44 9.71 -20.26
C LEU A 751 -10.77 9.48 -18.78
N SER A 752 -10.99 8.24 -18.35
CA SER A 752 -11.38 7.94 -16.97
C SER A 752 -10.32 8.29 -15.93
N TYR A 753 -9.07 8.56 -16.34
CA TYR A 753 -8.03 9.11 -15.47
C TYR A 753 -8.47 10.38 -14.74
N ASP A 754 -9.37 11.15 -15.33
CA ASP A 754 -9.87 12.42 -14.79
C ASP A 754 -10.93 12.23 -13.69
N GLU A 755 -11.65 11.11 -13.73
CA GLU A 755 -12.52 10.65 -12.64
C GLU A 755 -11.67 10.08 -11.50
N LEU A 756 -10.67 9.26 -11.82
CA LEU A 756 -9.78 8.66 -10.83
C LEU A 756 -8.93 9.70 -10.09
N ALA A 757 -8.36 10.70 -10.78
CA ALA A 757 -7.64 11.82 -10.18
C ALA A 757 -8.40 12.49 -9.03
N LYS A 758 -9.68 12.80 -9.27
CA LYS A 758 -10.57 13.44 -8.28
C LYS A 758 -10.81 12.53 -7.07
N LEU A 759 -10.97 11.23 -7.28
CA LEU A 759 -11.19 10.24 -6.22
C LEU A 759 -9.92 9.95 -5.40
N THR A 760 -8.75 9.98 -6.04
CA THR A 760 -7.45 9.83 -5.37
C THR A 760 -6.94 11.13 -4.73
N THR A 761 -7.66 12.24 -4.89
CA THR A 761 -7.30 13.54 -4.30
C THR A 761 -7.50 13.51 -2.77
N PRO A 762 -6.53 14.00 -1.98
CA PRO A 762 -6.55 14.00 -0.52
C PRO A 762 -7.46 15.03 0.16
N ARG A 763 -7.80 14.76 1.43
CA ARG A 763 -8.50 15.69 2.34
C ARG A 763 -7.60 16.14 3.50
N LYS A 764 -6.95 17.30 3.43
CA LYS A 764 -6.16 17.82 4.56
C LYS A 764 -7.02 18.45 5.66
N LEU A 765 -6.66 18.19 6.93
CA LEU A 765 -7.25 18.89 8.08
C LEU A 765 -6.68 20.32 8.24
N PHE A 766 -5.40 20.52 7.93
CA PHE A 766 -4.70 21.82 7.95
C PHE A 766 -3.62 21.88 6.86
N GLY A 767 -3.33 23.09 6.35
CA GLY A 767 -2.31 23.35 5.33
C GLY A 767 -2.70 22.98 3.89
N GLU A 768 -1.91 23.42 2.91
CA GLU A 768 -2.10 23.10 1.49
C GLU A 768 -1.48 21.76 1.10
N ALA A 769 -1.88 21.19 -0.05
CA ALA A 769 -1.30 19.95 -0.58
C ALA A 769 0.17 20.16 -1.00
N PRO A 770 1.06 19.16 -0.85
CA PRO A 770 2.46 19.30 -1.25
C PRO A 770 2.58 19.35 -2.78
N SER A 771 3.40 20.26 -3.31
CA SER A 771 3.58 20.49 -4.75
C SER A 771 4.36 19.40 -5.52
N LYS A 772 4.60 18.22 -4.93
CA LYS A 772 5.41 17.14 -5.50
C LYS A 772 4.57 15.90 -5.84
N GLU A 773 4.83 15.31 -7.01
CA GLU A 773 4.16 14.09 -7.51
C GLU A 773 4.13 12.99 -6.44
N GLU A 774 2.95 12.40 -6.23
CA GLU A 774 2.81 11.38 -5.20
C GLU A 774 3.17 9.99 -5.75
N ARG A 775 4.26 9.45 -5.22
CA ARG A 775 4.87 8.19 -5.65
C ARG A 775 4.05 7.00 -5.14
N GLY A 776 3.74 6.03 -6.00
CA GLY A 776 2.98 4.83 -5.65
C GLY A 776 3.80 3.75 -4.91
N ALA A 777 5.06 4.04 -4.57
CA ALA A 777 5.97 3.13 -3.88
C ALA A 777 5.87 3.27 -2.36
N LEU A 778 5.65 2.14 -1.69
CA LEU A 778 5.43 2.04 -0.24
C LEU A 778 6.09 0.78 0.36
N ILE A 779 6.24 0.72 1.69
CA ILE A 779 6.91 -0.37 2.42
C ILE A 779 6.31 -0.65 3.81
N ALA A 780 6.01 -1.92 4.10
CA ALA A 780 5.40 -2.36 5.36
C ALA A 780 6.19 -3.53 5.99
N ASP A 781 6.45 -3.47 7.30
CA ASP A 781 7.00 -4.59 8.07
C ASP A 781 5.87 -5.51 8.57
N ILE A 782 5.81 -6.74 8.05
CA ILE A 782 4.66 -7.64 8.30
C ILE A 782 4.93 -8.69 9.39
N PHE A 783 6.20 -8.92 9.72
CA PHE A 783 6.65 -9.92 10.67
C PHE A 783 8.03 -9.50 11.22
N THR A 784 8.35 -9.82 12.48
CA THR A 784 9.69 -9.62 13.06
C THR A 784 10.19 -10.95 13.61
N SER A 785 11.35 -11.42 13.15
CA SER A 785 11.93 -12.66 13.65
C SER A 785 12.49 -12.49 15.07
N GLU A 786 12.74 -13.63 15.72
CA GLU A 786 13.66 -13.69 16.84
C GLU A 786 14.98 -12.95 16.49
N GLY A 787 15.50 -12.17 17.44
CA GLY A 787 16.63 -11.27 17.22
C GLY A 787 16.26 -9.86 16.69
N GLY A 788 14.98 -9.60 16.37
CA GLY A 788 14.52 -8.25 16.00
C GLY A 788 14.70 -7.90 14.52
N ASN A 789 14.81 -8.88 13.62
CA ASN A 789 14.97 -8.66 12.18
C ASN A 789 13.59 -8.65 11.48
N PRO A 790 13.07 -7.49 11.02
CA PRO A 790 11.79 -7.44 10.31
C PRO A 790 11.87 -7.93 8.87
N LEU A 791 10.78 -8.57 8.45
CA LEU A 791 10.43 -8.89 7.07
C LEU A 791 9.61 -7.73 6.49
N TYR A 792 10.07 -7.17 5.38
CA TYR A 792 9.40 -6.10 4.65
C TYR A 792 8.75 -6.61 3.37
N GLU A 793 7.51 -6.20 3.18
CA GLU A 793 6.81 -6.17 1.90
C GLU A 793 6.93 -4.76 1.33
N ALA A 794 7.29 -4.62 0.05
CA ALA A 794 7.43 -3.30 -0.58
C ALA A 794 6.91 -3.28 -2.03
N ILE A 795 6.37 -2.13 -2.42
CA ILE A 795 6.01 -1.80 -3.80
C ILE A 795 7.01 -0.79 -4.37
N GLY A 796 7.37 -0.95 -5.65
CA GLY A 796 8.18 0.01 -6.40
C GLY A 796 7.36 0.80 -7.41
N ARG A 797 8.05 1.56 -8.28
CA ARG A 797 7.44 2.21 -9.45
C ARG A 797 6.60 1.19 -10.23
N PRO A 798 5.34 1.51 -10.62
CA PRO A 798 4.51 0.62 -11.41
C PRO A 798 5.25 0.15 -12.67
N MET A 799 5.10 -1.13 -13.00
CA MET A 799 5.56 -1.66 -14.28
C MET A 799 4.48 -1.42 -15.33
N LEU A 800 4.86 -1.37 -16.61
CA LEU A 800 3.91 -1.33 -17.71
C LEU A 800 3.64 -2.75 -18.20
N MET A 801 2.37 -3.15 -18.26
CA MET A 801 1.92 -4.35 -18.96
C MET A 801 1.37 -3.96 -20.33
N ALA A 802 1.82 -4.65 -21.38
CA ALA A 802 1.26 -4.57 -22.73
C ALA A 802 0.61 -5.91 -23.11
N LEU A 803 -0.62 -5.87 -23.61
CA LEU A 803 -1.44 -7.05 -23.90
C LEU A 803 -2.02 -6.96 -25.32
N MET A 804 -1.96 -8.04 -26.10
CA MET A 804 -2.76 -8.13 -27.34
C MET A 804 -4.20 -8.54 -27.04
N VAL A 805 -5.14 -7.92 -27.74
CA VAL A 805 -6.57 -8.23 -27.68
C VAL A 805 -7.07 -8.46 -29.11
N ASN A 806 -7.95 -9.44 -29.27
CA ASN A 806 -8.66 -9.71 -30.52
C ASN A 806 -10.09 -10.17 -30.23
N ASP A 807 -10.98 -9.18 -30.09
CA ASP A 807 -12.42 -9.32 -29.84
C ASP A 807 -13.21 -8.80 -31.07
N VAL A 808 -14.54 -8.72 -30.95
CA VAL A 808 -15.42 -8.11 -31.98
C VAL A 808 -15.13 -6.62 -32.25
N ASN A 809 -14.36 -5.94 -31.40
CA ASN A 809 -14.03 -4.52 -31.51
C ASN A 809 -12.74 -4.26 -32.31
N GLY A 810 -11.92 -5.30 -32.54
CA GLY A 810 -10.77 -5.31 -33.45
C GLY A 810 -9.42 -5.66 -32.79
N ALA A 811 -8.46 -6.13 -33.59
CA ALA A 811 -7.17 -6.59 -33.11
C ALA A 811 -6.22 -5.42 -32.75
N ARG A 812 -5.77 -5.35 -31.49
CA ARG A 812 -5.04 -4.21 -30.91
C ARG A 812 -4.13 -4.62 -29.76
N ILE A 813 -3.09 -3.85 -29.49
CA ILE A 813 -2.35 -3.86 -28.22
C ILE A 813 -2.99 -2.84 -27.28
N VAL A 814 -3.08 -3.14 -25.99
CA VAL A 814 -3.53 -2.23 -24.91
C VAL A 814 -2.46 -2.19 -23.82
N MET A 815 -2.36 -1.07 -23.09
CA MET A 815 -1.31 -0.84 -22.09
C MET A 815 -1.85 -0.31 -20.77
N GLY A 816 -1.30 -0.75 -19.65
CA GLY A 816 -1.75 -0.35 -18.31
C GLY A 816 -0.73 -0.65 -17.21
N PRO A 817 -0.79 0.05 -16.07
CA PRO A 817 0.13 -0.15 -14.95
C PRO A 817 -0.16 -1.45 -14.19
N VAL A 818 0.89 -2.12 -13.71
CA VAL A 818 0.83 -3.30 -12.83
C VAL A 818 1.82 -3.19 -11.67
N PHE A 819 1.60 -3.97 -10.62
CA PHE A 819 2.44 -3.93 -9.41
C PHE A 819 3.91 -4.33 -9.66
N ALA A 820 4.83 -3.62 -9.02
CA ALA A 820 6.22 -4.03 -8.82
C ALA A 820 6.41 -4.45 -7.35
N HIS A 821 6.26 -5.73 -7.04
CA HIS A 821 6.35 -6.28 -5.67
C HIS A 821 7.78 -6.73 -5.29
N TYR A 822 8.13 -6.59 -4.02
CA TYR A 822 9.41 -7.02 -3.43
C TYR A 822 9.20 -7.51 -1.98
N GLU A 823 9.90 -8.59 -1.60
CA GLU A 823 10.01 -9.10 -0.22
C GLU A 823 11.50 -9.12 0.19
N PHE A 824 11.86 -8.63 1.38
CA PHE A 824 13.24 -8.68 1.91
C PHE A 824 13.31 -8.44 3.43
N TYR A 825 14.39 -8.86 4.09
CA TYR A 825 14.63 -8.57 5.51
C TYR A 825 15.46 -7.29 5.74
N LYS A 826 15.46 -6.75 6.96
CA LYS A 826 16.42 -5.69 7.36
C LYS A 826 17.87 -6.14 7.15
N SER A 827 18.19 -7.38 7.53
CA SER A 827 19.51 -8.02 7.42
C SER A 827 20.11 -8.00 6.01
N ASP A 828 19.26 -7.93 4.99
CA ASP A 828 19.67 -7.99 3.59
C ASP A 828 20.32 -6.66 3.14
N ASN A 829 20.22 -5.61 3.97
CA ASN A 829 20.81 -4.28 3.78
C ASN A 829 20.52 -3.72 2.38
N VAL A 830 19.23 -3.78 2.04
CA VAL A 830 18.63 -3.35 0.77
C VAL A 830 18.47 -1.83 0.71
N LEU A 831 18.13 -1.18 1.83
CA LEU A 831 18.06 0.27 2.00
C LEU A 831 19.04 0.71 3.09
N GLU A 832 19.43 1.99 3.09
CA GLU A 832 20.36 2.55 4.07
C GLU A 832 19.66 2.94 5.40
N GLY A 833 20.43 2.97 6.49
CA GLY A 833 19.97 3.26 7.85
C GLY A 833 19.84 2.01 8.75
N GLU A 834 20.09 2.18 10.05
CA GLU A 834 20.11 1.07 11.03
C GLU A 834 18.72 0.74 11.60
N GLN A 835 17.84 1.74 11.68
CA GLN A 835 16.47 1.65 12.17
C GLN A 835 15.50 0.95 11.18
N ARG A 836 14.24 0.70 11.61
CA ARG A 836 13.18 0.18 10.71
C ARG A 836 12.97 1.12 9.51
N TYR A 837 12.75 0.55 8.33
CA TYR A 837 12.58 1.35 7.11
C TYR A 837 11.23 2.08 7.09
N SER A 838 11.18 3.22 6.40
CA SER A 838 9.98 4.00 6.14
C SER A 838 9.84 4.35 4.66
N ASP A 839 8.66 4.81 4.29
CA ASP A 839 8.28 5.14 2.92
C ASP A 839 9.14 6.25 2.32
N ASN A 840 9.56 7.24 3.11
CA ASN A 840 10.54 8.24 2.65
C ASN A 840 11.84 7.56 2.16
N GLN A 841 12.40 6.61 2.91
CA GLN A 841 13.61 5.87 2.48
C GLN A 841 13.33 5.00 1.25
N ARG A 842 12.13 4.40 1.16
CA ARG A 842 11.70 3.64 -0.02
C ARG A 842 11.56 4.53 -1.26
N GLN A 843 11.01 5.73 -1.09
CA GLN A 843 10.79 6.76 -2.11
C GLN A 843 12.05 7.56 -2.45
N GLU A 844 13.07 7.59 -1.60
CA GLU A 844 14.41 8.11 -1.91
C GLU A 844 15.19 7.08 -2.74
N ALA A 845 15.21 5.82 -2.30
CA ALA A 845 15.87 4.73 -3.02
C ALA A 845 15.24 4.46 -4.39
N TYR A 846 13.95 4.77 -4.56
CA TYR A 846 13.15 4.69 -5.79
C TYR A 846 13.83 5.14 -7.09
N ASP A 847 14.58 6.26 -7.09
CA ASP A 847 15.35 6.74 -8.26
C ASP A 847 16.84 6.33 -8.22
N GLY A 848 17.30 5.82 -7.08
CA GLY A 848 18.71 5.56 -6.77
C GLY A 848 19.11 4.08 -6.70
N LEU A 849 18.17 3.13 -6.87
CA LEU A 849 18.46 1.69 -6.81
C LEU A 849 19.52 1.30 -7.84
N THR A 850 20.77 1.19 -7.37
CA THR A 850 21.90 0.76 -8.19
C THR A 850 21.68 -0.66 -8.71
N SER A 851 22.37 -1.02 -9.79
CA SER A 851 22.37 -2.41 -10.28
C SER A 851 22.84 -3.41 -9.21
N GLU A 852 23.59 -2.98 -8.19
CA GLU A 852 23.96 -3.80 -7.04
C GLU A 852 22.82 -3.93 -6.02
N MET A 853 22.10 -2.84 -5.71
CA MET A 853 20.89 -2.90 -4.88
C MET A 853 19.83 -3.78 -5.54
N LYS A 854 19.54 -3.60 -6.85
CA LYS A 854 18.67 -4.50 -7.62
C LYS A 854 19.15 -5.96 -7.58
N GLN A 855 20.46 -6.21 -7.54
CA GLN A 855 21.01 -7.56 -7.37
C GLN A 855 20.93 -8.12 -5.95
N LYS A 856 20.81 -7.28 -4.91
CA LYS A 856 20.43 -7.71 -3.56
C LYS A 856 18.96 -8.11 -3.50
N TYR A 857 18.06 -7.29 -4.09
CA TYR A 857 16.62 -7.59 -4.18
C TYR A 857 16.32 -8.97 -4.76
N TYR A 858 17.04 -9.36 -5.84
CA TYR A 858 16.86 -10.67 -6.51
C TYR A 858 17.90 -11.73 -6.10
N GLY A 859 18.73 -11.45 -5.08
CA GLY A 859 19.85 -12.28 -4.66
C GLY A 859 20.80 -12.75 -5.79
N ILE A 860 21.63 -13.74 -5.47
CA ILE A 860 22.31 -14.60 -6.46
C ILE A 860 21.54 -15.94 -6.61
N GLU A 861 20.96 -16.41 -5.50
CA GLU A 861 20.14 -17.62 -5.39
C GLU A 861 18.84 -17.51 -6.22
N GLN A 862 18.03 -16.47 -6.02
CA GLN A 862 16.79 -16.25 -6.79
C GLN A 862 17.04 -16.13 -8.31
N ARG A 863 18.21 -15.63 -8.74
CA ARG A 863 18.59 -15.62 -10.17
C ARG A 863 18.86 -17.02 -10.73
N LYS A 864 19.52 -17.90 -9.98
CA LYS A 864 19.65 -19.32 -10.37
C LYS A 864 18.29 -20.01 -10.37
N LEU A 865 17.44 -19.68 -9.39
CA LEU A 865 16.10 -20.24 -9.26
C LEU A 865 15.18 -19.82 -10.42
N LEU A 866 15.21 -18.54 -10.83
CA LEU A 866 14.50 -18.07 -12.03
C LEU A 866 15.05 -18.72 -13.31
N GLN A 867 16.34 -19.09 -13.36
CA GLN A 867 16.92 -19.90 -14.44
C GLN A 867 16.56 -21.39 -14.36
N GLU A 868 16.06 -21.90 -13.23
CA GLU A 868 15.53 -23.25 -13.06
C GLU A 868 14.02 -23.29 -13.36
N LEU A 869 13.25 -22.29 -12.92
CA LEU A 869 11.84 -22.10 -13.27
C LEU A 869 11.61 -21.76 -14.76
N ALA A 870 12.63 -21.25 -15.45
CA ALA A 870 12.58 -20.95 -16.89
C ALA A 870 13.06 -22.12 -17.78
N LYS A 871 13.53 -23.23 -17.20
CA LYS A 871 13.88 -24.47 -17.90
C LYS A 871 12.69 -25.44 -17.93
#